data_AF-A0AAJ6TK79-F1
#
_entry.id   AF-A0AAJ6TK79-F1
#
_cell.length_a   1.000
_cell.length_b   1.000
_cell.length_c   1.000
_cell.angle_alpha   90.00
_cell.angle_beta   90.00
_cell.angle_gamma   90.00
#
_symmetry.space_group_name_H-M   'P 1'
#
loop_
_entity.id
_entity.type
_entity.pdbx_description
1 polymer ?
#
loop_
_entity_poly.entity_id
_entity_poly.type
_entity_poly.pdbx_seq_one_letter_code
_entity_poly.pdbx_strand_id
1 'polypeptide(L)'
;MACLKNKNCIVIQRVYLFDTFELQKGWAIPHSFLQMECTFLDHLSTRIMGFCYFFLWLLLLFSVISSNVFTVYAFKGTYGVNYGRIADNLPSPRSVVTLLKAAKIKNTRIYDADHEVLKAFKGSGIGIIVGLGNEYLKEIAVGEDRAMNWIKENVQPFLPGTNIAGIAVGNEILGGDDHELWEVLLPAVKNVYDALRRLGLTKVVEVSSPHSEAVFTNSFPPSACVFREDVSIYMKPLLQFFSKIGSPFYINAYPFLAYKSDPEHIDINYALFKSNQGILDSKTNLHYDNMFEAQVDAAYAALEKAGFPKMEVIVSETGWASRGDDNEAGASLENARTYNRNLRKRLAKKKGTPYRPKFVAKAYIFALFNENLKPGPTSERNFGLFKPDGSISYDIGFTGLKESSGVSSFIHFKVIGAYGWLGSSCALLLTTCITLVLLISASIGLQRVMAMFNIGVTFGFAMMVLFQRSVAQTVHVVGDNMGWTVPQAGGAQAYITWATGKNFMVGDTLTFDFTTNNHDVLRVQKESFDACTSSNSIGDVISTGPVNVTLDSTGDHYYICTIGRHCQSGQKLAITVSSRTTSASPPSTTPRPPPPPSPTATPSPSSNNTSDGCAPTPTPSPTSSMTPESLPTIPSPPGSSSSIVLASFLMTMLAVVVGLVF
;
A
#
# COMPACT_ATOMS: atom_id res chain seq x y z
N MET A 1 44.33 17.32 70.20
CA MET A 1 43.01 17.26 69.55
C MET A 1 43.27 17.27 68.04
N ALA A 2 43.56 16.13 67.41
CA ALA A 2 42.62 15.09 66.92
C ALA A 2 41.85 15.62 65.68
N CYS A 3 41.84 15.03 64.47
CA CYS A 3 42.11 13.68 63.93
C CYS A 3 42.52 13.83 62.43
N LEU A 4 43.56 13.16 61.88
CA LEU A 4 43.57 11.78 61.30
C LEU A 4 42.53 11.63 60.15
N LYS A 5 42.81 11.18 58.91
CA LYS A 5 43.76 10.23 58.27
C LYS A 5 43.72 10.49 56.75
N ASN A 6 44.84 10.54 56.01
CA ASN A 6 45.52 9.40 55.36
C ASN A 6 44.54 8.54 54.51
N LYS A 7 44.67 8.43 53.18
CA LYS A 7 45.67 7.59 52.49
C LYS A 7 45.70 7.79 50.95
N ASN A 8 46.93 7.73 50.42
CA ASN A 8 47.35 7.11 49.16
C ASN A 8 47.02 7.78 47.80
N CYS A 9 47.92 8.67 47.34
CA CYS A 9 48.27 8.73 45.92
C CYS A 9 49.61 8.01 45.71
N ILE A 10 49.54 6.83 45.12
CA ILE A 10 50.67 6.10 44.54
C ILE A 10 50.98 6.79 43.20
N VAL A 11 52.09 7.50 43.11
CA VAL A 11 52.65 7.94 41.83
C VAL A 11 53.70 6.90 41.42
N ILE A 12 53.38 6.12 40.38
CA ILE A 12 54.35 5.26 39.71
C ILE A 12 55.26 6.15 38.86
N GLN A 13 56.52 6.19 39.28
CA GLN A 13 57.64 6.81 38.63
C GLN A 13 58.21 5.87 37.55
N ARG A 14 58.34 6.37 36.32
CA ARG A 14 59.10 5.79 35.19
C ARG A 14 59.22 6.96 34.20
N VAL A 15 60.38 7.50 33.85
CA VAL A 15 61.50 6.83 33.16
C VAL A 15 62.70 7.78 33.14
N TYR A 16 63.84 7.22 33.55
CA TYR A 16 65.23 7.42 33.10
C TYR A 16 65.91 8.80 33.14
N LEU A 17 66.96 8.80 33.97
CA LEU A 17 68.18 9.62 33.86
C LEU A 17 68.71 9.71 32.42
N PHE A 18 69.17 10.89 32.03
CA PHE A 18 70.50 11.05 31.44
C PHE A 18 71.11 12.37 31.91
N ASP A 19 72.38 12.26 32.27
CA ASP A 19 73.20 13.22 33.01
C ASP A 19 73.55 14.51 32.26
N THR A 20 73.74 15.56 33.07
CA THR A 20 74.71 16.67 32.96
C THR A 20 74.88 17.38 31.61
N PHE A 21 74.58 18.68 31.57
CA PHE A 21 75.60 19.71 31.31
C PHE A 21 75.08 21.08 31.76
N GLU A 22 75.81 21.66 32.70
CA GLU A 22 75.67 23.03 33.16
C GLU A 22 76.07 23.99 32.03
N LEU A 23 75.27 25.03 31.75
CA LEU A 23 75.77 26.30 31.21
C LEU A 23 74.70 27.40 31.37
N GLN A 24 75.09 28.41 32.13
CA GLN A 24 74.38 29.66 32.38
C GLN A 24 73.94 30.37 31.09
N LYS A 25 72.72 30.92 31.07
CA LYS A 25 72.42 32.35 30.79
C LYS A 25 70.90 32.58 30.78
N GLY A 26 70.47 33.53 31.59
CA GLY A 26 69.08 33.71 32.02
C GLY A 26 68.16 34.35 31.00
N TRP A 27 66.87 33.97 31.09
CA TRP A 27 65.72 34.69 30.58
C TRP A 27 64.61 34.59 31.63
N ALA A 28 64.22 35.71 32.21
CA ALA A 28 63.02 35.80 33.04
C ALA A 28 61.79 35.78 32.11
N ILE A 29 60.88 34.83 32.32
CA ILE A 29 59.60 34.78 31.60
C ILE A 29 58.68 35.85 32.22
N PRO A 30 58.10 36.79 31.44
CA PRO A 30 57.26 37.85 31.99
C PRO A 30 55.95 37.28 32.55
N HIS A 31 55.52 37.76 33.73
CA HIS A 31 54.26 37.39 34.39
C HIS A 31 53.00 37.61 33.51
N SER A 32 53.09 38.46 32.48
CA SER A 32 52.02 38.71 31.51
C SER A 32 51.73 37.51 30.59
N PHE A 33 52.67 36.57 30.43
CA PHE A 33 52.50 35.40 29.55
C PHE A 33 51.66 34.30 30.20
N LEU A 34 51.80 34.09 31.52
CA LEU A 34 51.01 33.12 32.29
C LEU A 34 49.55 33.55 32.49
N GLN A 35 49.28 34.86 32.56
CA GLN A 35 47.92 35.37 32.77
C GLN A 35 47.06 35.31 31.49
N MET A 36 47.69 35.35 30.31
CA MET A 36 47.03 35.27 29.01
C MET A 36 46.56 33.83 28.68
N GLU A 37 47.33 32.81 29.09
CA GLU A 37 46.97 31.39 28.88
C GLU A 37 45.79 30.95 29.77
N CYS A 38 45.72 31.40 31.02
CA CYS A 38 44.58 31.09 31.90
C CYS A 38 43.27 31.74 31.41
N THR A 39 43.30 32.99 30.95
CA THR A 39 42.10 33.64 30.38
C THR A 39 41.65 32.99 29.07
N PHE A 40 42.57 32.45 28.27
CA PHE A 40 42.24 31.77 27.02
C PHE A 40 41.56 30.41 27.26
N LEU A 41 42.01 29.65 28.26
CA LEU A 41 41.41 28.37 28.66
C LEU A 41 40.03 28.54 29.31
N ASP A 42 39.83 29.57 30.14
CA ASP A 42 38.51 29.87 30.73
C ASP A 42 37.51 30.35 29.67
N HIS A 43 37.95 31.13 28.68
CA HIS A 43 37.09 31.60 27.60
C HIS A 43 36.73 30.49 26.61
N LEU A 44 37.65 29.55 26.38
CA LEU A 44 37.41 28.35 25.58
C LEU A 44 36.44 27.39 26.29
N SER A 45 36.59 27.20 27.61
CA SER A 45 35.70 26.38 28.44
C SER A 45 34.26 26.92 28.47
N THR A 46 34.08 28.23 28.66
CA THR A 46 32.74 28.86 28.63
C THR A 46 32.08 28.79 27.26
N ARG A 47 32.86 28.94 26.17
CA ARG A 47 32.33 28.81 24.80
C ARG A 47 31.97 27.37 24.44
N ILE A 48 32.76 26.38 24.86
CA ILE A 48 32.45 24.96 24.67
C ILE A 48 31.21 24.56 25.46
N MET A 49 31.10 24.98 26.73
CA MET A 49 29.91 24.71 27.54
C MET A 49 28.67 25.36 26.93
N GLY A 50 28.74 26.63 26.49
CA GLY A 50 27.63 27.30 25.80
C GLY A 50 27.20 26.58 24.52
N PHE A 51 28.16 26.06 23.74
CA PHE A 51 27.88 25.28 22.53
C PHE A 51 27.22 23.93 22.84
N CYS A 52 27.67 23.24 23.89
CA CYS A 52 27.05 22.00 24.37
C CYS A 52 25.62 22.22 24.88
N TYR A 53 25.37 23.29 25.64
CA TYR A 53 24.01 23.64 26.10
C TYR A 53 23.09 24.01 24.94
N PHE A 54 23.61 24.73 23.93
CA PHE A 54 22.86 25.05 22.71
C PHE A 54 22.48 23.79 21.92
N PHE A 55 23.41 22.84 21.74
CA PHE A 55 23.16 21.56 21.08
C PHE A 55 22.20 20.66 21.88
N LEU A 56 22.33 20.62 23.20
CA LEU A 56 21.41 19.88 24.07
C LEU A 56 19.99 20.47 23.98
N TRP A 57 19.88 21.80 23.96
CA TRP A 57 18.60 22.49 23.77
C TRP A 57 18.00 22.25 22.39
N LEU A 58 18.82 22.23 21.33
CA LEU A 58 18.40 21.85 19.97
C LEU A 58 17.96 20.40 19.87
N LEU A 59 18.65 19.47 20.53
CA LEU A 59 18.27 18.05 20.61
C LEU A 59 16.95 17.86 21.39
N LEU A 60 16.75 18.62 22.46
CA LEU A 60 15.50 18.65 23.20
C LEU A 60 14.37 19.27 22.38
N LEU A 61 14.62 20.36 21.64
CA LEU A 61 13.65 20.93 20.71
C LEU A 61 13.32 19.96 19.57
N PHE A 62 14.31 19.25 19.02
CA PHE A 62 14.11 18.24 17.99
C PHE A 62 13.38 17.02 18.56
N SER A 63 13.60 16.66 19.82
CA SER A 63 12.82 15.66 20.55
C SER A 63 11.36 16.11 20.73
N VAL A 64 11.12 17.38 21.07
CA VAL A 64 9.76 17.95 21.23
C VAL A 64 9.04 18.14 19.87
N ILE A 65 9.76 18.49 18.81
CA ILE A 65 9.22 18.61 17.44
C ILE A 65 9.04 17.22 16.76
N SER A 66 9.87 16.22 17.09
CA SER A 66 9.69 14.83 16.62
C SER A 66 8.65 14.04 17.41
N SER A 67 8.27 14.52 18.60
CA SER A 67 7.12 14.05 19.37
C SER A 67 5.83 14.79 19.02
N ASN A 68 5.82 15.55 17.91
CA ASN A 68 4.58 15.79 17.19
C ASN A 68 3.94 14.43 16.92
N VAL A 69 2.89 14.16 17.69
CA VAL A 69 1.88 13.14 17.54
C VAL A 69 1.93 12.60 16.11
N PHE A 70 2.39 11.36 15.93
CA PHE A 70 2.07 10.61 14.72
C PHE A 70 0.54 10.48 14.73
N THR A 71 -0.16 11.50 14.25
CA THR A 71 -1.56 11.40 13.91
C THR A 71 -1.59 10.33 12.83
N VAL A 72 -2.28 9.23 13.10
CA VAL A 72 -2.52 8.19 12.11
C VAL A 72 -3.24 8.88 10.96
N TYR A 73 -2.53 9.17 9.86
CA TYR A 73 -3.18 9.62 8.64
C TYR A 73 -3.75 8.38 7.95
N ALA A 74 -4.81 7.81 8.53
CA ALA A 74 -5.50 6.64 7.99
C ALA A 74 -5.99 6.92 6.56
N PHE A 75 -6.37 8.18 6.29
CA PHE A 75 -6.85 8.66 5.01
C PHE A 75 -5.85 9.61 4.32
N LYS A 76 -5.28 9.18 3.18
CA LYS A 76 -4.37 9.97 2.33
C LYS A 76 -5.15 10.80 1.31
N GLY A 77 -5.17 12.12 1.47
CA GLY A 77 -5.91 13.02 0.57
C GLY A 77 -7.39 13.07 0.93
N THR A 78 -8.28 13.01 -0.06
CA THR A 78 -9.74 13.20 0.14
C THR A 78 -10.62 12.16 -0.54
N TYR A 79 -10.04 11.29 -1.37
CA TYR A 79 -10.76 10.32 -2.20
C TYR A 79 -10.30 8.89 -1.90
N GLY A 80 -11.26 8.01 -1.63
CA GLY A 80 -11.09 6.57 -1.50
C GLY A 80 -12.18 5.82 -2.26
N VAL A 81 -12.11 4.49 -2.30
CA VAL A 81 -13.14 3.64 -2.91
C VAL A 81 -13.42 2.41 -2.06
N ASN A 82 -14.69 1.98 -2.04
CA ASN A 82 -15.07 0.71 -1.46
C ASN A 82 -14.82 -0.40 -2.48
N TYR A 83 -14.00 -1.38 -2.11
CA TYR A 83 -13.72 -2.58 -2.91
C TYR A 83 -14.63 -3.72 -2.42
N GLY A 84 -15.90 -3.60 -2.76
CA GLY A 84 -16.89 -4.66 -2.60
C GLY A 84 -16.59 -5.84 -3.54
N ARG A 85 -16.90 -7.05 -3.08
CA ARG A 85 -16.59 -8.31 -3.75
C ARG A 85 -17.72 -9.33 -3.66
N ILE A 86 -18.96 -8.88 -3.49
CA ILE A 86 -20.13 -9.76 -3.59
C ILE A 86 -20.42 -10.03 -5.08
N ALA A 87 -19.50 -10.77 -5.70
CA ALA A 87 -19.45 -11.06 -7.12
C ALA A 87 -18.52 -12.25 -7.43
N ASP A 88 -18.75 -12.93 -8.55
CA ASP A 88 -17.98 -14.10 -9.00
C ASP A 88 -17.15 -13.85 -10.28
N ASN A 89 -17.18 -12.63 -10.80
CA ASN A 89 -16.61 -12.26 -12.10
C ASN A 89 -15.61 -11.09 -12.05
N LEU A 90 -15.08 -10.77 -10.86
CA LEU A 90 -14.17 -9.64 -10.65
C LEU A 90 -12.71 -9.98 -11.01
N PRO A 91 -11.87 -8.97 -11.31
CA PRO A 91 -10.45 -9.19 -11.53
C PRO A 91 -9.75 -9.65 -10.25
N SER A 92 -8.60 -10.33 -10.41
CA SER A 92 -7.79 -10.74 -9.25
C SER A 92 -7.36 -9.52 -8.40
N PRO A 93 -7.14 -9.69 -7.09
CA PRO A 93 -6.71 -8.58 -6.23
C PRO A 93 -5.43 -7.86 -6.69
N ARG A 94 -4.51 -8.56 -7.38
CA ARG A 94 -3.31 -7.94 -7.98
C ARG A 94 -3.65 -7.01 -9.15
N SER A 95 -4.58 -7.41 -10.00
CA SER A 95 -5.11 -6.56 -11.08
C SER A 95 -5.84 -5.36 -10.50
N VAL A 96 -6.57 -5.53 -9.39
CA VAL A 96 -7.22 -4.43 -8.68
C VAL A 96 -6.20 -3.44 -8.13
N VAL A 97 -5.10 -3.88 -7.52
CA VAL A 97 -4.01 -2.98 -7.09
C VAL A 97 -3.43 -2.20 -8.27
N THR A 98 -3.26 -2.84 -9.42
CA THR A 98 -2.80 -2.19 -10.65
C THR A 98 -3.77 -1.10 -11.10
N LEU A 99 -5.07 -1.41 -11.11
CA LEU A 99 -6.14 -0.48 -11.45
C LEU A 99 -6.16 0.73 -10.51
N LEU A 100 -6.11 0.50 -9.19
CA LEU A 100 -6.11 1.56 -8.19
C LEU A 100 -4.89 2.49 -8.33
N LYS A 101 -3.70 1.92 -8.58
CA LYS A 101 -2.49 2.69 -8.86
C LYS A 101 -2.64 3.55 -10.11
N ALA A 102 -3.15 2.97 -11.21
CA ALA A 102 -3.40 3.71 -12.46
C ALA A 102 -4.41 4.85 -12.26
N ALA A 103 -5.47 4.60 -11.50
CA ALA A 103 -6.48 5.59 -11.11
C ALA A 103 -5.98 6.62 -10.08
N LYS A 104 -4.76 6.45 -9.53
CA LYS A 104 -4.16 7.25 -8.45
C LYS A 104 -5.00 7.28 -7.18
N ILE A 105 -5.75 6.20 -6.93
CA ILE A 105 -6.54 6.02 -5.71
C ILE A 105 -5.60 5.49 -4.61
N LYS A 106 -5.62 6.14 -3.44
CA LYS A 106 -4.69 5.87 -2.34
C LYS A 106 -5.35 5.27 -1.11
N ASN A 107 -6.68 5.22 -1.07
CA ASN A 107 -7.46 4.72 0.06
C ASN A 107 -8.50 3.75 -0.48
N THR A 108 -8.58 2.59 0.16
CA THR A 108 -9.52 1.52 -0.17
C THR A 108 -10.15 1.01 1.12
N ARG A 109 -11.41 0.61 1.06
CA ARG A 109 -12.08 -0.11 2.14
C ARG A 109 -12.58 -1.45 1.61
N ILE A 110 -12.36 -2.52 2.36
CA ILE A 110 -12.98 -3.83 2.14
C ILE A 110 -13.87 -4.18 3.33
N TYR A 111 -14.83 -5.08 3.14
CA TYR A 111 -15.87 -5.42 4.12
C TYR A 111 -15.56 -6.67 4.94
N ASP A 112 -14.37 -7.23 4.72
CA ASP A 112 -13.84 -8.42 5.38
C ASP A 112 -12.34 -8.19 5.62
N ALA A 113 -11.61 -9.26 5.96
CA ALA A 113 -10.15 -9.25 6.07
C ALA A 113 -9.49 -10.34 5.20
N ASP A 114 -9.91 -10.48 3.95
CA ASP A 114 -9.41 -11.50 3.03
C ASP A 114 -7.89 -11.43 2.80
N HIS A 115 -7.23 -12.56 3.06
CA HIS A 115 -5.77 -12.65 3.03
C HIS A 115 -5.19 -12.52 1.62
N GLU A 116 -5.91 -12.90 0.56
CA GLU A 116 -5.43 -12.75 -0.82
C GLU A 116 -5.43 -11.28 -1.25
N VAL A 117 -6.45 -10.52 -0.83
CA VAL A 117 -6.44 -9.06 -0.98
C VAL A 117 -5.29 -8.44 -0.19
N LEU A 118 -5.13 -8.80 1.08
CA LEU A 118 -4.08 -8.24 1.92
C LEU A 118 -2.68 -8.57 1.39
N LYS A 119 -2.45 -9.79 0.88
CA LYS A 119 -1.20 -10.16 0.20
C LYS A 119 -0.97 -9.35 -1.07
N ALA A 120 -1.99 -9.16 -1.90
CA ALA A 120 -1.87 -8.39 -3.15
C ALA A 120 -1.56 -6.91 -2.91
N PHE A 121 -2.08 -6.33 -1.82
CA PHE A 121 -1.84 -4.94 -1.45
C PHE A 121 -0.44 -4.70 -0.84
N LYS A 122 0.34 -5.75 -0.56
CA LYS A 122 1.70 -5.64 -0.03
C LYS A 122 2.59 -4.78 -0.94
N GLY A 123 3.24 -3.77 -0.36
CA GLY A 123 4.12 -2.84 -1.08
C GLY A 123 3.39 -1.93 -2.07
N SER A 124 2.06 -1.90 -2.08
CA SER A 124 1.29 -1.04 -3.00
C SER A 124 1.34 0.44 -2.64
N GLY A 125 1.50 0.74 -1.34
CA GLY A 125 1.39 2.09 -0.76
C GLY A 125 -0.06 2.60 -0.59
N ILE A 126 -1.05 1.82 -1.04
CA ILE A 126 -2.48 2.11 -0.91
C ILE A 126 -2.91 1.75 0.52
N GLY A 127 -3.56 2.68 1.22
CA GLY A 127 -4.16 2.41 2.53
C GLY A 127 -5.41 1.56 2.40
N ILE A 128 -5.54 0.54 3.24
CA ILE A 128 -6.70 -0.34 3.29
C ILE A 128 -7.36 -0.31 4.67
N ILE A 129 -8.66 -0.04 4.72
CA ILE A 129 -9.51 -0.34 5.88
C ILE A 129 -10.08 -1.73 5.69
N VAL A 130 -9.88 -2.62 6.67
CA VAL A 130 -10.47 -3.97 6.69
C VAL A 130 -11.76 -3.98 7.50
N GLY A 131 -12.70 -4.84 7.15
CA GLY A 131 -13.95 -5.02 7.88
C GLY A 131 -13.85 -6.18 8.87
N LEU A 132 -14.27 -5.94 10.11
CA LEU A 132 -14.69 -7.00 11.01
C LEU A 132 -16.21 -7.12 10.85
N GLY A 133 -16.63 -8.20 10.17
CA GLY A 133 -18.02 -8.43 9.77
C GLY A 133 -19.00 -8.47 10.95
N ASN A 134 -20.26 -8.14 10.68
CA ASN A 134 -21.32 -8.05 11.67
C ASN A 134 -21.51 -9.38 12.43
N GLU A 135 -21.29 -10.50 11.74
CA GLU A 135 -21.36 -11.87 12.25
C GLU A 135 -20.37 -12.16 13.39
N TYR A 136 -19.25 -11.41 13.46
CA TYR A 136 -18.24 -11.59 14.50
C TYR A 136 -18.51 -10.75 15.76
N LEU A 137 -19.42 -9.77 15.71
CA LEU A 137 -19.58 -8.80 16.80
C LEU A 137 -19.95 -9.45 18.13
N LYS A 138 -20.87 -10.43 18.11
CA LYS A 138 -21.31 -11.13 19.32
C LYS A 138 -20.14 -11.88 19.97
N GLU A 139 -19.33 -12.58 19.18
CA GLU A 139 -18.16 -13.32 19.70
C GLU A 139 -17.06 -12.37 20.21
N ILE A 140 -16.74 -11.34 19.43
CA ILE A 140 -15.66 -10.40 19.75
C ILE A 140 -16.01 -9.56 20.98
N ALA A 141 -17.28 -9.27 21.22
CA ALA A 141 -17.75 -8.56 22.41
C ALA A 141 -17.54 -9.36 23.72
N VAL A 142 -17.53 -10.69 23.66
CA VAL A 142 -17.41 -11.55 24.85
C VAL A 142 -16.03 -11.43 25.52
N GLY A 143 -14.97 -11.22 24.75
CA GLY A 143 -13.61 -11.21 25.31
C GLY A 143 -12.54 -10.61 24.41
N GLU A 144 -11.59 -9.92 25.04
CA GLU A 144 -10.42 -9.33 24.36
C GLU A 144 -9.54 -10.39 23.69
N ASP A 145 -9.51 -11.63 24.22
CA ASP A 145 -8.77 -12.76 23.63
C ASP A 145 -9.28 -13.14 22.24
N ARG A 146 -10.59 -13.02 22.00
CA ARG A 146 -11.19 -13.23 20.67
C ARG A 146 -10.75 -12.14 19.69
N ALA A 147 -10.79 -10.88 20.11
CA ALA A 147 -10.27 -9.77 19.32
C ALA A 147 -8.78 -9.91 19.02
N MET A 148 -7.99 -10.30 20.04
CA MET A 148 -6.56 -10.56 19.93
C MET A 148 -6.25 -11.64 18.89
N ASN A 149 -6.97 -12.76 18.91
CA ASN A 149 -6.81 -13.84 17.95
C ASN A 149 -7.15 -13.38 16.53
N TRP A 150 -8.29 -12.70 16.37
CA TRP A 150 -8.69 -12.16 15.08
C TRP A 150 -7.65 -11.20 14.51
N ILE A 151 -7.09 -10.29 15.32
CA ILE A 151 -6.05 -9.34 14.87
C ILE A 151 -4.74 -10.07 14.51
N LYS A 152 -4.33 -11.06 15.32
CA LYS A 152 -3.12 -11.86 15.06
C LYS A 152 -3.22 -12.69 13.79
N GLU A 153 -4.42 -13.07 13.39
CA GLU A 153 -4.67 -13.82 12.17
C GLU A 153 -4.83 -12.90 10.95
N ASN A 154 -5.62 -11.84 11.09
CA ASN A 154 -6.14 -11.09 9.94
C ASN A 154 -5.45 -9.74 9.69
N VAL A 155 -4.67 -9.22 10.65
CA VAL A 155 -4.07 -7.87 10.54
C VAL A 155 -2.56 -7.91 10.76
N GLN A 156 -2.11 -8.44 11.89
CA GLN A 156 -0.70 -8.42 12.29
C GLN A 156 0.24 -9.07 11.26
N PRO A 157 -0.08 -10.22 10.62
CA PRO A 157 0.83 -10.89 9.69
C PRO A 157 1.11 -10.08 8.41
N PHE A 158 0.22 -9.16 8.06
CA PHE A 158 0.32 -8.35 6.86
C PHE A 158 1.07 -7.03 7.09
N LEU A 159 1.23 -6.62 8.35
CA LEU A 159 1.94 -5.39 8.73
C LEU A 159 3.46 -5.61 8.82
N PRO A 160 4.30 -4.60 8.48
CA PRO A 160 3.94 -3.34 7.82
C PRO A 160 3.88 -3.44 6.29
N GLY A 161 4.01 -4.66 5.72
CA GLY A 161 4.10 -4.86 4.28
C GLY A 161 2.88 -4.35 3.51
N THR A 162 1.69 -4.53 4.07
CA THR A 162 0.43 -3.98 3.60
C THR A 162 0.02 -2.83 4.52
N ASN A 163 -0.34 -1.68 3.95
CA ASN A 163 -0.72 -0.50 4.73
C ASN A 163 -2.18 -0.62 5.22
N ILE A 164 -2.42 -1.53 6.18
CA ILE A 164 -3.71 -1.63 6.87
C ILE A 164 -3.85 -0.41 7.77
N ALA A 165 -4.67 0.55 7.33
CA ALA A 165 -4.85 1.85 7.94
C ALA A 165 -5.92 1.83 9.04
N GLY A 166 -6.82 0.85 9.02
CA GLY A 166 -7.84 0.72 10.05
C GLY A 166 -8.66 -0.56 9.99
N ILE A 167 -9.42 -0.79 11.06
CA ILE A 167 -10.44 -1.83 11.20
C ILE A 167 -11.79 -1.13 11.38
N ALA A 168 -12.72 -1.39 10.46
CA ALA A 168 -14.13 -1.03 10.60
C ALA A 168 -14.85 -2.17 11.33
N VAL A 169 -15.25 -1.93 12.58
CA VAL A 169 -15.92 -2.91 13.44
C VAL A 169 -17.43 -2.81 13.20
N GLY A 170 -17.97 -3.79 12.47
CA GLY A 170 -19.33 -3.77 11.96
C GLY A 170 -19.55 -2.74 10.85
N ASN A 171 -20.73 -2.83 10.21
CA ASN A 171 -21.21 -1.89 9.21
C ASN A 171 -22.72 -1.69 9.41
N GLU A 172 -23.13 -0.43 9.59
CA GLU A 172 -24.54 -0.02 9.72
C GLU A 172 -25.31 -0.74 10.84
N ILE A 173 -24.63 -1.00 11.96
CA ILE A 173 -25.21 -1.74 13.10
C ILE A 173 -26.36 -0.98 13.76
N LEU A 174 -26.07 0.23 14.26
CA LEU A 174 -27.06 1.06 14.91
C LEU A 174 -28.05 1.60 13.88
N GLY A 175 -29.34 1.52 14.19
CA GLY A 175 -30.41 1.90 13.28
C GLY A 175 -30.91 0.78 12.36
N GLY A 176 -30.24 -0.38 12.33
CA GLY A 176 -30.73 -1.61 11.68
C GLY A 176 -31.61 -2.50 12.58
N ASP A 177 -32.08 -3.62 12.07
CA ASP A 177 -33.13 -4.42 12.72
C ASP A 177 -32.64 -5.36 13.86
N ASP A 178 -31.36 -5.70 13.90
CA ASP A 178 -30.80 -6.61 14.93
C ASP A 178 -30.34 -5.81 16.16
N HIS A 179 -31.26 -5.65 17.12
CA HIS A 179 -30.99 -4.96 18.39
C HIS A 179 -29.93 -5.63 19.26
N GLU A 180 -29.70 -6.95 19.14
CA GLU A 180 -28.62 -7.60 19.88
C GLU A 180 -27.26 -7.08 19.41
N LEU A 181 -27.11 -6.81 18.11
CA LEU A 181 -25.89 -6.21 17.56
C LEU A 181 -25.64 -4.79 18.08
N TRP A 182 -26.69 -4.03 18.42
CA TRP A 182 -26.55 -2.69 18.99
C TRP A 182 -25.85 -2.74 20.36
N GLU A 183 -26.23 -3.71 21.19
CA GLU A 183 -25.69 -3.89 22.54
C GLU A 183 -24.22 -4.29 22.54
N VAL A 184 -23.83 -5.16 21.60
CA VAL A 184 -22.47 -5.73 21.55
C VAL A 184 -21.47 -4.87 20.78
N LEU A 185 -21.91 -3.84 20.05
CA LEU A 185 -21.03 -3.01 19.22
C LEU A 185 -19.91 -2.32 20.02
N LEU A 186 -20.27 -1.60 21.10
CA LEU A 186 -19.27 -0.90 21.89
C LEU A 186 -18.29 -1.86 22.60
N PRO A 187 -18.73 -2.94 23.25
CA PRO A 187 -17.82 -3.97 23.76
C PRO A 187 -16.87 -4.52 22.69
N ALA A 188 -17.37 -4.86 21.49
CA ALA A 188 -16.53 -5.36 20.41
C ALA A 188 -15.48 -4.33 19.95
N VAL A 189 -15.88 -3.08 19.75
CA VAL A 189 -14.99 -1.96 19.40
C VAL A 189 -13.88 -1.77 20.46
N LYS A 190 -14.24 -1.82 21.74
CA LYS A 190 -13.27 -1.72 22.84
C LYS A 190 -12.28 -2.88 22.83
N ASN A 191 -12.75 -4.11 22.68
CA ASN A 191 -11.90 -5.30 22.66
C ASN A 191 -10.91 -5.27 21.48
N VAL A 192 -11.35 -4.83 20.29
CA VAL A 192 -10.47 -4.63 19.13
C VAL A 192 -9.40 -3.57 19.41
N TYR A 193 -9.79 -2.42 19.97
CA TYR A 193 -8.83 -1.37 20.30
C TYR A 193 -7.84 -1.80 21.39
N ASP A 194 -8.30 -2.47 22.44
CA ASP A 194 -7.43 -2.93 23.52
C ASP A 194 -6.44 -4.00 23.05
N ALA A 195 -6.88 -4.92 22.18
CA ALA A 195 -6.00 -5.87 21.55
C ALA A 195 -4.94 -5.19 20.66
N LEU A 196 -5.33 -4.22 19.81
CA LEU A 196 -4.36 -3.41 19.05
C LEU A 196 -3.39 -2.66 19.96
N ARG A 197 -3.88 -2.12 21.09
CA ARG A 197 -3.06 -1.40 22.07
C ARG A 197 -2.02 -2.32 22.70
N ARG A 198 -2.40 -3.53 23.11
CA ARG A 198 -1.47 -4.54 23.66
C ARG A 198 -0.44 -5.00 22.64
N LEU A 199 -0.81 -5.04 21.35
CA LEU A 199 0.10 -5.35 20.25
C LEU A 199 0.95 -4.15 19.80
N GLY A 200 0.74 -2.95 20.36
CA GLY A 200 1.46 -1.74 19.96
C GLY A 200 1.08 -1.20 18.58
N LEU A 201 -0.09 -1.57 18.06
CA LEU A 201 -0.54 -1.28 16.69
C LEU A 201 -1.45 -0.03 16.56
N THR A 202 -1.87 0.58 17.67
CA THR A 202 -2.76 1.76 17.66
C THR A 202 -2.16 3.00 16.99
N LYS A 203 -0.84 3.01 16.74
CA LYS A 203 -0.16 4.07 16.00
C LYS A 203 -0.25 3.93 14.48
N VAL A 204 -0.74 2.80 13.98
CA VAL A 204 -0.81 2.52 12.54
C VAL A 204 -2.17 2.00 12.08
N VAL A 205 -2.96 1.40 12.98
CA VAL A 205 -4.31 0.89 12.70
C VAL A 205 -5.35 1.69 13.51
N GLU A 206 -6.20 2.44 12.83
CA GLU A 206 -7.39 3.11 13.41
C GLU A 206 -8.52 2.11 13.68
N VAL A 207 -9.31 2.33 14.72
CA VAL A 207 -10.56 1.57 14.96
C VAL A 207 -11.75 2.49 14.72
N SER A 208 -12.69 2.05 13.91
CA SER A 208 -13.90 2.81 13.54
C SER A 208 -15.14 1.91 13.49
N SER A 209 -16.33 2.51 13.34
CA SER A 209 -17.57 1.78 13.01
C SER A 209 -18.41 2.65 12.07
N PRO A 210 -18.58 2.27 10.80
CA PRO A 210 -19.43 2.96 9.84
C PRO A 210 -20.93 2.84 10.16
N HIS A 211 -21.65 3.96 10.06
CA HIS A 211 -23.09 4.05 10.31
C HIS A 211 -23.87 4.42 9.05
N SER A 212 -25.13 4.00 8.93
CA SER A 212 -26.05 4.57 7.93
C SER A 212 -26.69 5.85 8.47
N GLU A 213 -27.31 6.65 7.60
CA GLU A 213 -28.11 7.81 8.04
C GLU A 213 -29.39 7.42 8.82
N ALA A 214 -29.73 6.13 8.92
CA ALA A 214 -30.85 5.64 9.73
C ALA A 214 -30.66 5.83 11.25
N VAL A 215 -29.46 6.26 11.67
CA VAL A 215 -29.19 6.70 13.04
C VAL A 215 -29.77 8.08 13.35
N PHE A 216 -30.21 8.83 12.33
CA PHE A 216 -30.75 10.18 12.47
C PHE A 216 -32.29 10.23 12.41
N THR A 217 -32.87 11.30 12.95
CA THR A 217 -34.30 11.63 12.79
C THR A 217 -34.51 12.79 11.81
N ASN A 218 -34.13 14.02 12.17
CA ASN A 218 -34.46 15.24 11.41
C ASN A 218 -33.25 15.76 10.63
N SER A 219 -32.83 15.09 9.56
CA SER A 219 -31.66 15.53 8.76
C SER A 219 -31.91 16.76 7.87
N PHE A 220 -33.14 17.28 7.82
CA PHE A 220 -33.51 18.46 7.08
C PHE A 220 -34.27 19.51 7.94
N PRO A 221 -33.86 20.79 7.94
CA PRO A 221 -32.60 21.29 7.40
C PRO A 221 -31.39 20.73 8.19
N PRO A 222 -30.15 20.74 7.67
CA PRO A 222 -29.00 20.06 8.28
C PRO A 222 -28.79 20.38 9.78
N SER A 223 -28.94 21.64 10.17
CA SER A 223 -28.80 22.07 11.57
C SER A 223 -29.85 21.47 12.52
N ALA A 224 -30.94 20.92 12.02
CA ALA A 224 -31.97 20.26 12.83
C ALA A 224 -31.55 18.83 13.23
N CYS A 225 -30.56 18.24 12.56
CA CYS A 225 -30.20 16.84 12.74
C CYS A 225 -29.80 16.48 14.16
N VAL A 226 -30.30 15.35 14.63
CA VAL A 226 -30.04 14.69 15.90
C VAL A 226 -30.02 13.19 15.66
N PHE A 227 -29.26 12.47 16.48
CA PHE A 227 -29.44 11.02 16.58
C PHE A 227 -30.85 10.72 17.07
N ARG A 228 -31.45 9.63 16.58
CA ARG A 228 -32.70 9.10 17.13
C ARG A 228 -32.52 8.79 18.61
N GLU A 229 -33.59 8.97 19.39
CA GLU A 229 -33.54 8.80 20.84
C GLU A 229 -33.18 7.36 21.24
N ASP A 230 -33.75 6.37 20.56
CA ASP A 230 -33.50 4.95 20.82
C ASP A 230 -32.09 4.50 20.39
N VAL A 231 -31.49 5.16 19.40
CA VAL A 231 -30.09 4.94 19.01
C VAL A 231 -29.11 5.67 19.94
N SER A 232 -29.51 6.83 20.48
CA SER A 232 -28.68 7.74 21.29
C SER A 232 -28.06 7.06 22.51
N ILE A 233 -28.78 6.12 23.14
CA ILE A 233 -28.31 5.36 24.30
C ILE A 233 -27.08 4.49 23.99
N TYR A 234 -26.95 4.01 22.75
CA TYR A 234 -25.79 3.24 22.27
C TYR A 234 -24.74 4.14 21.61
N MET A 235 -25.21 5.13 20.83
CA MET A 235 -24.36 6.03 20.07
C MET A 235 -23.49 6.91 20.96
N LYS A 236 -24.05 7.57 21.99
CA LYS A 236 -23.26 8.49 22.84
C LYS A 236 -22.08 7.81 23.55
N PRO A 237 -22.24 6.62 24.18
CA PRO A 237 -21.10 5.86 24.72
C PRO A 237 -20.06 5.48 23.66
N LEU A 238 -20.49 5.13 22.45
CA LEU A 238 -19.60 4.82 21.33
C LEU A 238 -18.80 6.05 20.88
N LEU A 239 -19.46 7.19 20.68
CA LEU A 239 -18.82 8.46 20.37
C LEU A 239 -17.86 8.91 21.48
N GLN A 240 -18.22 8.71 22.75
CA GLN A 240 -17.34 9.01 23.88
C GLN A 240 -16.05 8.18 23.81
N PHE A 241 -16.14 6.92 23.39
CA PHE A 241 -14.98 6.07 23.19
C PHE A 241 -14.15 6.53 21.99
N PHE A 242 -14.76 6.75 20.83
CA PHE A 242 -14.06 7.25 19.64
C PHE A 242 -13.39 8.61 19.87
N SER A 243 -14.03 9.52 20.60
CA SER A 243 -13.43 10.80 20.98
C SER A 243 -12.18 10.64 21.86
N LYS A 244 -12.13 9.61 22.73
CA LYS A 244 -10.96 9.35 23.59
C LYS A 244 -9.77 8.80 22.80
N ILE A 245 -10.05 7.96 21.80
CA ILE A 245 -9.00 7.35 20.95
C ILE A 245 -8.66 8.19 19.72
N GLY A 246 -9.37 9.30 19.49
CA GLY A 246 -9.15 10.20 18.36
C GLY A 246 -9.70 9.67 17.03
N SER A 247 -10.66 8.75 17.05
CA SER A 247 -11.26 8.16 15.84
C SER A 247 -12.38 9.06 15.28
N PRO A 248 -12.45 9.27 13.95
CA PRO A 248 -13.54 9.99 13.28
C PRO A 248 -14.90 9.27 13.39
N PHE A 249 -15.98 10.02 13.16
CA PHE A 249 -17.30 9.46 12.91
C PHE A 249 -17.43 9.07 11.44
N TYR A 250 -17.71 7.80 11.16
CA TYR A 250 -17.90 7.30 9.80
C TYR A 250 -19.39 7.17 9.48
N ILE A 251 -19.81 7.76 8.36
CA ILE A 251 -21.21 7.77 7.91
C ILE A 251 -21.32 7.40 6.43
N ASN A 252 -22.29 6.55 6.10
CA ASN A 252 -22.69 6.21 4.75
C ASN A 252 -23.74 7.23 4.31
N ALA A 253 -23.36 8.15 3.43
CA ALA A 253 -24.17 9.31 3.03
C ALA A 253 -24.50 9.22 1.54
N TYR A 254 -25.74 8.90 1.20
CA TYR A 254 -26.18 8.63 -0.17
C TYR A 254 -27.25 9.62 -0.64
N PRO A 255 -26.87 10.70 -1.36
CA PRO A 255 -27.84 11.55 -2.05
C PRO A 255 -28.75 10.79 -3.01
N PHE A 256 -28.25 9.70 -3.62
CA PHE A 256 -29.03 8.80 -4.46
C PHE A 256 -30.23 8.19 -3.71
N LEU A 257 -30.02 7.67 -2.49
CA LEU A 257 -31.09 7.03 -1.73
C LEU A 257 -32.14 8.04 -1.27
N ALA A 258 -31.71 9.23 -0.85
CA ALA A 258 -32.62 10.32 -0.51
C ALA A 258 -33.48 10.72 -1.73
N TYR A 259 -32.86 10.99 -2.88
CA TYR A 259 -33.59 11.31 -4.12
C TYR A 259 -34.51 10.17 -4.56
N LYS A 260 -34.05 8.92 -4.53
CA LYS A 260 -34.86 7.74 -4.90
C LYS A 260 -36.12 7.64 -4.02
N SER A 261 -36.03 8.00 -2.74
CA SER A 261 -37.15 7.93 -1.80
C SER A 261 -38.17 9.05 -1.97
N ASP A 262 -37.77 10.21 -2.48
CA ASP A 262 -38.65 11.38 -2.65
C ASP A 262 -38.27 12.20 -3.90
N PRO A 263 -38.45 11.64 -5.11
CA PRO A 263 -38.04 12.29 -6.35
C PRO A 263 -38.96 13.44 -6.76
N GLU A 264 -40.14 13.56 -6.15
CA GLU A 264 -41.11 14.63 -6.44
C GLU A 264 -40.73 15.95 -5.78
N HIS A 265 -40.10 15.91 -4.59
CA HIS A 265 -39.76 17.11 -3.83
C HIS A 265 -38.26 17.42 -3.82
N ILE A 266 -37.39 16.43 -4.05
CA ILE A 266 -35.94 16.64 -4.09
C ILE A 266 -35.50 16.99 -5.51
N ASP A 267 -34.95 18.19 -5.72
CA ASP A 267 -34.33 18.55 -7.00
C ASP A 267 -33.13 17.64 -7.29
N ILE A 268 -33.20 16.88 -8.38
CA ILE A 268 -32.11 16.01 -8.81
C ILE A 268 -30.80 16.78 -9.05
N ASN A 269 -30.88 18.05 -9.47
CA ASN A 269 -29.68 18.87 -9.69
C ASN A 269 -28.96 19.17 -8.38
N TYR A 270 -29.70 19.34 -7.28
CA TYR A 270 -29.15 19.48 -5.93
C TYR A 270 -28.44 18.20 -5.46
N ALA A 271 -29.01 17.03 -5.76
CA ALA A 271 -28.38 15.74 -5.47
C ALA A 271 -27.14 15.46 -6.34
N LEU A 272 -27.09 15.98 -7.58
CA LEU A 272 -26.04 15.75 -8.58
C LEU A 272 -24.94 16.83 -8.64
N PHE A 273 -24.92 17.79 -7.70
CA PHE A 273 -24.00 18.95 -7.71
C PHE A 273 -24.08 19.80 -8.99
N LYS A 274 -25.25 19.84 -9.63
CA LYS A 274 -25.52 20.71 -10.79
C LYS A 274 -26.07 22.06 -10.30
N SER A 275 -26.14 23.05 -11.19
CA SER A 275 -26.76 24.34 -10.86
C SER A 275 -28.20 24.13 -10.40
N ASN A 276 -28.55 24.69 -9.24
CA ASN A 276 -29.86 24.62 -8.62
C ASN A 276 -30.03 25.83 -7.67
N GLN A 277 -31.18 25.98 -7.01
CA GLN A 277 -31.41 27.08 -6.06
C GLN A 277 -30.72 26.87 -4.70
N GLY A 278 -30.22 25.67 -4.44
CA GLY A 278 -29.69 25.23 -3.17
C GLY A 278 -30.76 25.21 -2.08
N ILE A 279 -30.30 24.98 -0.86
CA ILE A 279 -31.14 24.96 0.33
C ILE A 279 -30.56 25.93 1.34
N LEU A 280 -31.38 26.86 1.82
CA LEU A 280 -31.03 27.74 2.93
C LEU A 280 -31.46 27.08 4.25
N ASP A 281 -30.48 26.81 5.12
CA ASP A 281 -30.75 26.40 6.49
C ASP A 281 -31.14 27.63 7.31
N SER A 282 -32.42 27.73 7.67
CA SER A 282 -32.99 28.92 8.33
C SER A 282 -32.44 29.18 9.74
N LYS A 283 -31.86 28.18 10.41
CA LYS A 283 -31.31 28.35 11.76
C LYS A 283 -29.88 28.87 11.73
N THR A 284 -29.08 28.39 10.78
CA THR A 284 -27.66 28.76 10.66
C THR A 284 -27.39 29.83 9.62
N ASN A 285 -28.38 30.14 8.77
CA ASN A 285 -28.27 31.00 7.60
C ASN A 285 -27.19 30.52 6.61
N LEU A 286 -26.87 29.22 6.63
CA LEU A 286 -25.95 28.59 5.69
C LEU A 286 -26.70 28.11 4.46
N HIS A 287 -26.11 28.37 3.30
CA HIS A 287 -26.63 27.92 2.02
C HIS A 287 -25.85 26.70 1.54
N TYR A 288 -26.59 25.67 1.12
CA TYR A 288 -26.07 24.42 0.62
C TYR A 288 -26.40 24.28 -0.86
N ASP A 289 -25.37 24.26 -1.71
CA ASP A 289 -25.53 24.10 -3.15
C ASP A 289 -25.73 22.63 -3.58
N ASN A 290 -25.47 21.68 -2.67
CA ASN A 290 -25.58 20.25 -2.95
C ASN A 290 -25.91 19.43 -1.70
N MET A 291 -26.58 18.29 -1.94
CA MET A 291 -27.05 17.39 -0.89
C MET A 291 -25.93 16.72 -0.09
N PHE A 292 -24.80 16.39 -0.72
CA PHE A 292 -23.68 15.72 -0.04
C PHE A 292 -23.14 16.57 1.12
N GLU A 293 -22.91 17.86 0.90
CA GLU A 293 -22.46 18.75 1.98
C GLU A 293 -23.51 18.91 3.07
N ALA A 294 -24.79 18.96 2.70
CA ALA A 294 -25.90 19.02 3.65
C ALA A 294 -25.99 17.76 4.52
N GLN A 295 -25.80 16.56 3.95
CA GLN A 295 -25.77 15.30 4.69
C GLN A 295 -24.57 15.22 5.65
N VAL A 296 -23.39 15.65 5.20
CA VAL A 296 -22.19 15.71 6.06
C VAL A 296 -22.40 16.71 7.21
N ASP A 297 -23.00 17.87 6.95
CA ASP A 297 -23.26 18.86 7.99
C ASP A 297 -24.43 18.48 8.91
N ALA A 298 -25.38 17.68 8.45
CA ALA A 298 -26.37 17.03 9.30
C ALA A 298 -25.69 16.10 10.31
N ALA A 299 -24.70 15.30 9.90
CA ALA A 299 -23.91 14.49 10.81
C ALA A 299 -23.14 15.35 11.83
N TYR A 300 -22.50 16.44 11.39
CA TYR A 300 -21.84 17.37 12.31
C TYR A 300 -22.81 18.02 13.32
N ALA A 301 -24.01 18.40 12.90
CA ALA A 301 -25.03 18.96 13.78
C ALA A 301 -25.48 17.93 14.84
N ALA A 302 -25.68 16.67 14.45
CA ALA A 302 -26.02 15.59 15.37
C ALA A 302 -24.89 15.33 16.39
N LEU A 303 -23.64 15.28 15.94
CA LEU A 303 -22.46 15.13 16.79
C LEU A 303 -22.33 16.28 17.81
N GLU A 304 -22.53 17.53 17.36
CA GLU A 304 -22.46 18.69 18.23
C GLU A 304 -23.51 18.66 19.34
N LYS A 305 -24.77 18.34 19.01
CA LYS A 305 -25.85 18.18 20.00
C LYS A 305 -25.65 16.97 20.91
N ALA A 306 -24.94 15.94 20.44
CA ALA A 306 -24.52 14.81 21.26
C ALA A 306 -23.31 15.11 22.17
N GLY A 307 -22.69 16.29 22.05
CA GLY A 307 -21.56 16.72 22.88
C GLY A 307 -20.17 16.54 22.25
N PHE A 308 -20.09 16.26 20.94
CA PHE A 308 -18.85 15.95 20.21
C PHE A 308 -18.53 16.95 19.08
N PRO A 309 -18.48 18.27 19.34
CA PRO A 309 -18.38 19.30 18.29
C PRO A 309 -17.07 19.28 17.47
N LYS A 310 -16.02 18.61 17.98
CA LYS A 310 -14.69 18.53 17.37
C LYS A 310 -14.43 17.23 16.61
N MET A 311 -15.36 16.27 16.65
CA MET A 311 -15.18 14.97 16.01
C MET A 311 -15.26 15.15 14.49
N GLU A 312 -14.26 14.65 13.76
CA GLU A 312 -14.24 14.67 12.29
C GLU A 312 -15.32 13.71 11.74
N VAL A 313 -15.93 14.07 10.62
CA VAL A 313 -16.81 13.18 9.85
C VAL A 313 -16.06 12.70 8.61
N ILE A 314 -16.04 11.39 8.38
CA ILE A 314 -15.56 10.77 7.14
C ILE A 314 -16.73 10.01 6.50
N VAL A 315 -16.96 10.23 5.22
CA VAL A 315 -17.99 9.49 4.50
C VAL A 315 -17.44 8.11 4.13
N SER A 316 -17.89 7.06 4.81
CA SER A 316 -17.46 5.66 4.57
C SER A 316 -18.03 5.08 3.29
N GLU A 317 -19.17 5.59 2.83
CA GLU A 317 -19.79 5.20 1.57
C GLU A 317 -20.62 6.33 0.99
N THR A 318 -20.50 6.50 -0.32
CA THR A 318 -21.36 7.37 -1.10
C THR A 318 -21.24 7.03 -2.57
N GLY A 319 -22.34 7.09 -3.33
CA GLY A 319 -22.34 6.66 -4.72
C GLY A 319 -23.69 6.85 -5.37
N TRP A 320 -23.78 6.44 -6.64
CA TRP A 320 -25.00 6.56 -7.43
C TRP A 320 -25.10 5.41 -8.42
N ALA A 321 -26.23 4.70 -8.43
CA ALA A 321 -26.43 3.54 -9.28
C ALA A 321 -26.60 3.92 -10.76
N SER A 322 -25.89 3.22 -11.63
CA SER A 322 -25.92 3.44 -13.09
C SER A 322 -27.10 2.77 -13.79
N ARG A 323 -27.82 1.90 -13.09
CA ARG A 323 -29.02 1.20 -13.56
C ARG A 323 -29.82 0.77 -12.33
N GLY A 324 -31.15 0.86 -12.40
CA GLY A 324 -32.05 0.39 -11.36
C GLY A 324 -33.28 -0.29 -11.97
N ASP A 325 -34.19 -0.73 -11.11
CA ASP A 325 -35.53 -1.17 -11.51
C ASP A 325 -36.41 0.05 -11.88
N ASP A 326 -37.59 -0.18 -12.47
CA ASP A 326 -38.47 0.90 -12.96
C ASP A 326 -38.92 1.87 -11.85
N ASN A 327 -38.96 1.41 -10.61
CA ASN A 327 -39.30 2.21 -9.42
C ASN A 327 -38.08 2.88 -8.75
N GLU A 328 -36.88 2.74 -9.30
CA GLU A 328 -35.65 3.32 -8.73
C GLU A 328 -35.30 4.64 -9.40
N ALA A 329 -36.10 5.66 -9.10
CA ALA A 329 -35.96 7.00 -9.66
C ALA A 329 -34.52 7.51 -9.57
N GLY A 330 -34.02 8.04 -10.69
CA GLY A 330 -32.69 8.62 -10.79
C GLY A 330 -31.56 7.62 -11.09
N ALA A 331 -31.78 6.31 -11.01
CA ALA A 331 -30.77 5.30 -11.34
C ALA A 331 -30.53 5.26 -12.87
N SER A 332 -29.45 5.90 -13.32
CA SER A 332 -29.09 5.97 -14.74
C SER A 332 -27.59 6.18 -14.93
N LEU A 333 -27.07 5.77 -16.08
CA LEU A 333 -25.66 5.94 -16.43
C LEU A 333 -25.23 7.41 -16.41
N GLU A 334 -26.10 8.30 -16.89
CA GLU A 334 -25.86 9.74 -16.93
C GLU A 334 -25.76 10.34 -15.52
N ASN A 335 -26.68 9.98 -14.64
CA ASN A 335 -26.71 10.48 -13.27
C ASN A 335 -25.54 9.91 -12.45
N ALA A 336 -25.24 8.62 -12.59
CA ALA A 336 -24.08 8.00 -11.94
C ALA A 336 -22.76 8.65 -12.35
N ARG A 337 -22.57 8.87 -13.67
CA ARG A 337 -21.42 9.60 -14.21
C ARG A 337 -21.35 11.02 -13.64
N THR A 338 -22.47 11.73 -13.63
CA THR A 338 -22.54 13.12 -13.16
C THR A 338 -22.19 13.23 -11.69
N TYR A 339 -22.82 12.42 -10.85
CA TYR A 339 -22.60 12.38 -9.41
C TYR A 339 -21.13 12.10 -9.08
N ASN A 340 -20.59 10.98 -9.56
CA ASN A 340 -19.24 10.55 -9.22
C ASN A 340 -18.16 11.49 -9.80
N ARG A 341 -18.38 12.06 -10.99
CA ARG A 341 -17.48 13.08 -11.56
C ARG A 341 -17.48 14.36 -10.74
N ASN A 342 -18.65 14.84 -10.33
CA ASN A 342 -18.77 16.09 -9.59
C ASN A 342 -18.29 15.94 -8.15
N LEU A 343 -18.59 14.82 -7.49
CA LEU A 343 -18.05 14.47 -6.18
C LEU A 343 -16.51 14.44 -6.22
N ARG A 344 -15.92 13.77 -7.22
CA ARG A 344 -14.46 13.76 -7.40
C ARG A 344 -13.88 15.17 -7.54
N LYS A 345 -14.50 16.03 -8.35
CA LYS A 345 -14.09 17.45 -8.47
C LYS A 345 -14.24 18.18 -7.14
N ARG A 346 -15.32 17.95 -6.40
CA ARG A 346 -15.60 18.58 -5.10
C ARG A 346 -14.56 18.19 -4.05
N LEU A 347 -14.19 16.91 -3.96
CA LEU A 347 -13.17 16.40 -3.04
C LEU A 347 -11.77 16.87 -3.44
N ALA A 348 -11.50 17.04 -4.74
CA ALA A 348 -10.22 17.58 -5.23
C ALA A 348 -9.97 19.03 -4.81
N LYS A 349 -11.01 19.81 -4.47
CA LYS A 349 -10.87 21.18 -3.95
C LYS A 349 -10.24 21.22 -2.56
N LYS A 350 -10.22 20.10 -1.81
CA LYS A 350 -9.71 20.01 -0.43
C LYS A 350 -10.31 21.07 0.50
N LYS A 351 -11.60 21.34 0.35
CA LYS A 351 -12.38 22.25 1.21
C LYS A 351 -13.33 21.45 2.09
N GLY A 352 -13.59 21.96 3.29
CA GLY A 352 -14.70 21.49 4.11
C GLY A 352 -16.05 21.95 3.60
N THR A 353 -17.10 21.62 4.36
CA THR A 353 -18.50 21.93 4.09
C THR A 353 -18.88 23.35 4.56
N PRO A 354 -20.07 23.88 4.25
CA PRO A 354 -20.53 25.17 4.77
C PRO A 354 -20.44 25.33 6.30
N TYR A 355 -20.85 24.31 7.07
CA TYR A 355 -20.83 24.33 8.54
C TYR A 355 -19.45 24.03 9.14
N ARG A 356 -18.60 23.28 8.42
CA ARG A 356 -17.24 22.92 8.84
C ARG A 356 -16.20 23.22 7.74
N PRO A 357 -15.98 24.49 7.37
CA PRO A 357 -15.13 24.85 6.22
C PRO A 357 -13.65 24.47 6.40
N LYS A 358 -13.21 24.29 7.65
CA LYS A 358 -11.83 23.90 8.02
C LYS A 358 -11.60 22.38 8.05
N PHE A 359 -12.67 21.58 8.12
CA PHE A 359 -12.56 20.12 8.13
C PHE A 359 -12.72 19.62 6.70
N VAL A 360 -11.61 19.24 6.07
CA VAL A 360 -11.62 18.83 4.66
C VAL A 360 -12.50 17.60 4.49
N ALA A 361 -13.50 17.69 3.59
CA ALA A 361 -14.36 16.56 3.28
C ALA A 361 -13.57 15.39 2.67
N LYS A 362 -13.80 14.19 3.20
CA LYS A 362 -13.19 12.92 2.77
C LYS A 362 -14.31 11.91 2.53
N ALA A 363 -14.18 11.12 1.47
CA ALA A 363 -15.16 10.08 1.16
C ALA A 363 -14.55 8.84 0.51
N TYR A 364 -15.12 7.68 0.82
CA TYR A 364 -14.97 6.45 0.06
C TYR A 364 -16.16 6.28 -0.88
N ILE A 365 -15.88 6.19 -2.18
CA ILE A 365 -16.92 6.05 -3.19
C ILE A 365 -17.37 4.58 -3.27
N PHE A 366 -18.67 4.36 -3.17
CA PHE A 366 -19.33 3.07 -3.34
C PHE A 366 -19.81 2.93 -4.80
N ALA A 367 -19.27 2.01 -5.61
CA ALA A 367 -18.18 1.07 -5.30
C ALA A 367 -17.19 0.95 -6.46
N LEU A 368 -16.09 0.22 -6.25
CA LEU A 368 -15.07 0.02 -7.27
C LEU A 368 -15.63 -0.74 -8.48
N PHE A 369 -16.40 -1.81 -8.25
CA PHE A 369 -16.97 -2.65 -9.31
C PHE A 369 -18.49 -2.76 -9.20
N ASN A 370 -19.12 -3.12 -10.32
CA ASN A 370 -20.47 -3.69 -10.28
C ASN A 370 -20.38 -5.08 -9.65
N GLU A 371 -21.23 -5.34 -8.65
CA GLU A 371 -21.19 -6.57 -7.86
C GLU A 371 -22.42 -7.43 -8.18
N ASN A 372 -22.27 -8.39 -9.10
CA ASN A 372 -23.39 -9.11 -9.71
C ASN A 372 -24.18 -10.02 -8.75
N LEU A 373 -23.60 -10.41 -7.61
CA LEU A 373 -24.26 -11.27 -6.63
C LEU A 373 -24.91 -10.48 -5.48
N LYS A 374 -24.87 -9.13 -5.50
CA LYS A 374 -25.57 -8.35 -4.47
C LYS A 374 -27.08 -8.60 -4.51
N PRO A 375 -27.70 -8.97 -3.37
CA PRO A 375 -29.14 -9.19 -3.28
C PRO A 375 -29.89 -7.86 -3.37
N GLY A 376 -31.23 -7.94 -3.50
CA GLY A 376 -32.09 -6.76 -3.52
C GLY A 376 -32.30 -6.17 -4.92
N PRO A 377 -32.67 -4.88 -5.01
CA PRO A 377 -33.05 -4.25 -6.28
C PRO A 377 -31.89 -4.12 -7.26
N THR A 378 -32.19 -3.82 -8.52
CA THR A 378 -31.18 -3.73 -9.59
C THR A 378 -30.09 -2.71 -9.32
N SER A 379 -30.39 -1.60 -8.64
CA SER A 379 -29.40 -0.59 -8.27
C SER A 379 -28.20 -1.17 -7.51
N GLU A 380 -28.42 -2.13 -6.61
CA GLU A 380 -27.39 -2.75 -5.78
C GLU A 380 -26.26 -3.38 -6.59
N ARG A 381 -26.56 -3.88 -7.79
CA ARG A 381 -25.60 -4.54 -8.69
C ARG A 381 -24.89 -3.55 -9.65
N ASN A 382 -25.21 -2.26 -9.59
CA ASN A 382 -24.86 -1.27 -10.62
C ASN A 382 -24.23 0.04 -10.09
N PHE A 383 -23.58 0.01 -8.91
CA PHE A 383 -22.86 1.15 -8.32
C PHE A 383 -21.40 1.31 -8.80
N GLY A 384 -20.87 0.35 -9.56
CA GLY A 384 -19.46 0.26 -9.91
C GLY A 384 -18.94 1.40 -10.77
N LEU A 385 -17.80 1.97 -10.36
CA LEU A 385 -16.99 2.86 -11.19
C LEU A 385 -16.36 2.12 -12.39
N PHE A 386 -16.10 0.83 -12.21
CA PHE A 386 -15.58 -0.09 -13.22
C PHE A 386 -16.52 -1.29 -13.40
N LYS A 387 -16.49 -1.88 -14.59
CA LYS A 387 -17.14 -3.14 -14.89
C LYS A 387 -16.31 -4.32 -14.35
N PRO A 388 -16.87 -5.54 -14.27
CA PRO A 388 -16.15 -6.71 -13.77
C PRO A 388 -14.86 -7.06 -14.55
N ASP A 389 -14.77 -6.68 -15.83
CA ASP A 389 -13.55 -6.84 -16.64
C ASP A 389 -12.44 -5.80 -16.34
N GLY A 390 -12.71 -4.82 -15.47
CA GLY A 390 -11.80 -3.72 -15.14
C GLY A 390 -11.85 -2.54 -16.10
N SER A 391 -12.68 -2.57 -17.15
CA SER A 391 -12.98 -1.40 -17.98
C SER A 391 -13.83 -0.39 -17.21
N ILE A 392 -13.83 0.88 -17.66
CA ILE A 392 -14.64 1.92 -16.99
C ILE A 392 -16.13 1.68 -17.23
N SER A 393 -16.96 1.86 -16.21
CA SER A 393 -18.42 1.88 -16.38
C SER A 393 -18.85 3.15 -17.13
N TYR A 394 -18.21 4.27 -16.81
CA TYR A 394 -18.46 5.59 -17.40
C TYR A 394 -17.26 6.51 -17.16
N ASP A 395 -17.03 7.47 -18.05
CA ASP A 395 -15.86 8.36 -17.97
C ASP A 395 -16.01 9.46 -16.91
N ILE A 396 -15.26 9.31 -15.81
CA ILE A 396 -15.04 10.33 -14.78
C ILE A 396 -13.57 10.74 -14.68
N GLY A 397 -12.75 10.45 -15.70
CA GLY A 397 -11.31 10.70 -15.75
C GLY A 397 -10.47 9.58 -15.11
N PHE A 398 -10.97 8.35 -15.08
CA PHE A 398 -10.17 7.16 -14.77
C PHE A 398 -9.88 6.38 -16.04
N THR A 399 -8.82 5.58 -15.99
CA THR A 399 -8.47 4.62 -17.04
C THR A 399 -8.71 3.22 -16.50
N GLY A 400 -9.43 2.39 -17.24
CA GLY A 400 -9.65 0.98 -16.90
C GLY A 400 -8.39 0.13 -17.09
N LEU A 401 -8.47 -1.14 -16.74
CA LEU A 401 -7.52 -2.15 -17.18
C LEU A 401 -7.63 -2.25 -18.72
N LYS A 402 -6.54 -1.98 -19.45
CA LYS A 402 -6.53 -2.17 -20.91
C LYS A 402 -6.70 -3.65 -21.23
N GLU A 403 -7.59 -3.98 -22.15
CA GLU A 403 -7.53 -5.28 -22.83
C GLU A 403 -6.19 -5.38 -23.59
N SER A 404 -5.46 -6.47 -23.41
CA SER A 404 -4.35 -6.79 -24.31
C SER A 404 -4.90 -7.38 -25.62
N SER A 405 -5.61 -6.57 -26.41
CA SER A 405 -5.89 -6.92 -27.80
C SER A 405 -4.58 -6.73 -28.57
N GLY A 406 -3.90 -7.84 -28.87
CA GLY A 406 -2.69 -7.85 -29.66
C GLY A 406 -2.95 -7.35 -31.07
N VAL A 407 -2.46 -6.14 -31.36
CA VAL A 407 -2.04 -5.78 -32.71
C VAL A 407 -0.62 -5.25 -32.56
N SER A 408 0.32 -6.05 -33.05
CA SER A 408 1.71 -5.63 -33.22
C SER A 408 1.74 -4.47 -34.22
N SER A 409 1.96 -3.25 -33.74
CA SER A 409 2.57 -2.22 -34.55
C SER A 409 4.00 -2.09 -34.08
N PHE A 410 4.91 -2.59 -34.91
CA PHE A 410 6.32 -2.30 -34.82
C PHE A 410 6.57 -0.78 -34.90
N ILE A 411 7.74 -0.40 -34.38
CA ILE A 411 8.44 0.88 -34.53
C ILE A 411 7.90 2.00 -33.60
N HIS A 412 8.64 2.58 -32.64
CA HIS A 412 10.04 2.99 -32.69
C HIS A 412 10.71 2.94 -31.30
N PHE A 413 11.84 2.25 -31.22
CA PHE A 413 12.82 2.33 -30.13
C PHE A 413 13.33 3.78 -30.01
N LYS A 414 13.08 4.44 -28.87
CA LYS A 414 13.96 5.51 -28.32
C LYS A 414 13.58 5.88 -26.88
N VAL A 415 13.65 4.92 -25.96
CA VAL A 415 13.85 5.23 -24.52
C VAL A 415 14.83 4.21 -23.92
N ILE A 416 16.06 4.24 -24.40
CA ILE A 416 17.23 3.87 -23.60
C ILE A 416 18.02 5.17 -23.49
N GLY A 417 18.01 5.79 -22.30
CA GLY A 417 18.73 7.03 -22.05
C GLY A 417 17.98 8.07 -21.21
N ALA A 418 17.34 7.69 -20.10
CA ALA A 418 16.79 8.66 -19.15
C ALA A 418 16.88 8.24 -17.66
N TYR A 419 17.66 7.20 -17.34
CA TYR A 419 17.98 6.83 -15.95
C TYR A 419 19.45 7.05 -15.58
N GLY A 420 20.22 7.75 -16.41
CA GLY A 420 21.63 8.07 -16.17
C GLY A 420 21.94 9.52 -15.75
N TRP A 421 20.96 10.43 -15.73
CA TRP A 421 21.24 11.87 -15.61
C TRP A 421 20.60 12.60 -14.42
N LEU A 422 19.77 11.95 -13.60
CA LEU A 422 19.36 12.53 -12.31
C LEU A 422 20.32 12.20 -11.15
N GLY A 423 21.22 11.21 -11.31
CA GLY A 423 22.25 10.90 -10.31
C GLY A 423 23.46 11.86 -10.34
N SER A 424 23.77 12.43 -11.51
CA SER A 424 24.97 13.26 -11.69
C SER A 424 24.81 14.67 -11.12
N SER A 425 23.62 15.27 -11.22
CA SER A 425 23.37 16.64 -10.73
C SER A 425 23.35 16.72 -9.20
N CYS A 426 22.80 15.71 -8.51
CA CYS A 426 22.85 15.62 -7.05
C CYS A 426 24.27 15.33 -6.55
N ALA A 427 25.03 14.47 -7.25
CA ALA A 427 26.41 14.17 -6.89
C ALA A 427 27.32 15.41 -7.02
N LEU A 428 27.16 16.21 -8.09
CA LEU A 428 27.91 17.46 -8.25
C LEU A 428 27.57 18.47 -7.15
N LEU A 429 26.27 18.66 -6.84
CA LEU A 429 25.83 19.56 -5.77
C LEU A 429 26.36 19.14 -4.38
N LEU A 430 26.35 17.84 -4.08
CA LEU A 430 26.93 17.29 -2.86
C LEU A 430 28.45 17.46 -2.81
N THR A 431 29.16 17.23 -3.92
CA THR A 431 30.61 17.44 -3.96
C THR A 431 30.97 18.93 -3.81
N THR A 432 30.21 19.84 -4.40
CA THR A 432 30.44 21.29 -4.24
C THR A 432 30.18 21.75 -2.81
N CYS A 433 29.13 21.22 -2.15
CA CYS A 433 28.84 21.51 -0.74
C CYS A 433 29.92 20.95 0.18
N ILE A 434 30.41 19.74 -0.07
CA ILE A 434 31.51 19.13 0.69
C ILE A 434 32.81 19.94 0.51
N THR A 435 33.14 20.37 -0.71
CA THR A 435 34.31 21.22 -0.95
C THR A 435 34.19 22.59 -0.30
N LEU A 436 32.99 23.18 -0.26
CA LEU A 436 32.73 24.46 0.45
C LEU A 436 32.86 24.29 1.96
N VAL A 437 32.34 23.20 2.53
CA VAL A 437 32.50 22.87 3.96
C VAL A 437 33.98 22.61 4.28
N LEU A 438 34.72 21.94 3.39
CA LEU A 438 36.16 21.71 3.55
C LEU A 438 36.96 23.03 3.47
N LEU A 439 36.63 23.94 2.56
CA LEU A 439 37.27 25.25 2.41
C LEU A 439 36.97 26.19 3.59
N ILE A 440 35.72 26.18 4.08
CA ILE A 440 35.32 26.92 5.29
C ILE A 440 36.03 26.33 6.52
N SER A 441 36.16 25.00 6.59
CA SER A 441 36.90 24.33 7.68
C SER A 441 38.42 24.53 7.63
N ALA A 442 38.99 24.80 6.46
CA ALA A 442 40.41 25.12 6.31
C ALA A 442 40.77 26.53 6.83
N SER A 443 39.77 27.39 7.02
CA SER A 443 39.94 28.77 7.49
C SER A 443 39.94 28.90 9.02
N ILE A 444 39.61 27.82 9.75
CA ILE A 444 39.50 27.80 11.21
C ILE A 444 40.48 26.75 11.74
N GLY A 445 41.64 27.20 12.21
CA GLY A 445 42.80 26.37 12.57
C GLY A 445 42.59 25.41 13.74
N LEU A 446 41.84 24.32 13.54
CA LEU A 446 41.68 23.22 14.51
C LEU A 446 41.90 21.86 13.85
N GLN A 447 43.13 21.61 13.41
CA GLN A 447 43.48 20.57 12.44
C GLN A 447 43.54 19.11 12.96
N ARG A 448 43.28 18.81 14.24
CA ARG A 448 43.52 17.43 14.76
C ARG A 448 42.32 16.67 15.30
N VAL A 449 41.22 17.32 15.67
CA VAL A 449 40.06 16.62 16.27
C VAL A 449 38.99 16.27 15.23
N MET A 450 38.82 17.08 14.17
CA MET A 450 37.79 16.86 13.15
C MET A 450 38.19 15.86 12.05
N ALA A 451 39.49 15.65 11.82
CA ALA A 451 39.99 14.69 10.82
C ALA A 451 39.65 13.23 11.18
N MET A 452 39.63 12.89 12.48
CA MET A 452 39.27 11.55 12.96
C MET A 452 37.76 11.30 12.91
N PHE A 453 36.94 12.35 13.06
CA PHE A 453 35.48 12.25 12.99
C PHE A 453 34.98 12.08 11.55
N ASN A 454 35.59 12.78 10.59
CA ASN A 454 35.20 12.70 9.18
C ASN A 454 35.58 11.36 8.52
N ILE A 455 36.72 10.75 8.88
CA ILE A 455 37.12 9.43 8.37
C ILE A 455 36.12 8.36 8.84
N GLY A 456 35.67 8.41 10.10
CA GLY A 456 34.69 7.49 10.66
C GLY A 456 33.31 7.58 9.99
N VAL A 457 32.85 8.79 9.66
CA VAL A 457 31.57 9.01 8.97
C VAL A 457 31.63 8.51 7.52
N THR A 458 32.73 8.75 6.80
CA THR A 458 32.91 8.22 5.43
C THR A 458 33.03 6.70 5.39
N PHE A 459 33.69 6.07 6.37
CA PHE A 459 33.77 4.61 6.47
C PHE A 459 32.43 3.99 6.86
N GLY A 460 31.68 4.64 7.75
CA GLY A 460 30.33 4.23 8.13
C GLY A 460 29.33 4.29 6.98
N PHE A 461 29.39 5.34 6.15
CA PHE A 461 28.54 5.45 4.95
C PHE A 461 28.94 4.49 3.84
N ALA A 462 30.23 4.24 3.62
CA ALA A 462 30.70 3.23 2.66
C ALA A 462 30.26 1.81 3.07
N MET A 463 30.31 1.47 4.36
CA MET A 463 29.77 0.21 4.88
C MET A 463 28.24 0.12 4.75
N MET A 464 27.51 1.22 4.95
CA MET A 464 26.05 1.25 4.82
C MET A 464 25.57 1.10 3.37
N VAL A 465 26.37 1.52 2.37
CA VAL A 465 26.10 1.29 0.94
C VAL A 465 26.46 -0.13 0.49
N LEU A 466 27.39 -0.80 1.17
CA LEU A 466 27.78 -2.19 0.89
C LEU A 466 26.81 -3.24 1.47
N PHE A 467 25.91 -2.87 2.39
CA PHE A 467 24.93 -3.78 3.01
C PHE A 467 23.55 -3.85 2.33
N GLN A 468 23.37 -3.29 1.12
CA GLN A 468 22.15 -3.49 0.32
C GLN A 468 22.26 -4.62 -0.71
N ARG A 469 22.65 -5.81 -0.27
CA ARG A 469 22.24 -7.06 -0.95
C ARG A 469 21.59 -8.00 0.04
N SER A 470 20.33 -7.74 0.34
CA SER A 470 19.44 -8.80 0.81
C SER A 470 19.25 -9.79 -0.33
N VAL A 471 19.61 -11.06 -0.12
CA VAL A 471 19.32 -12.13 -1.06
C VAL A 471 17.83 -12.47 -0.90
N ALA A 472 16.97 -11.77 -1.62
CA ALA A 472 15.54 -12.05 -1.62
C ALA A 472 15.28 -13.43 -2.25
N GLN A 473 14.42 -14.23 -1.61
CA GLN A 473 13.81 -15.42 -2.23
C GLN A 473 12.93 -14.96 -3.39
N THR A 474 13.07 -15.58 -4.56
CA THR A 474 12.31 -15.19 -5.76
C THR A 474 11.03 -16.02 -5.84
N VAL A 475 9.91 -15.37 -6.13
CA VAL A 475 8.62 -16.04 -6.39
C VAL A 475 8.37 -16.05 -7.89
N HIS A 476 8.18 -17.23 -8.47
CA HIS A 476 7.88 -17.46 -9.88
C HIS A 476 6.43 -17.93 -10.02
N VAL A 477 5.57 -17.12 -10.65
CA VAL A 477 4.19 -17.52 -10.94
C VAL A 477 4.18 -18.36 -12.21
N VAL A 478 3.83 -19.63 -12.11
CA VAL A 478 3.89 -20.58 -13.22
C VAL A 478 2.88 -20.21 -14.30
N GLY A 479 3.36 -19.97 -15.52
CA GLY A 479 2.54 -19.52 -16.65
C GLY A 479 2.27 -18.01 -16.70
N ASP A 480 2.78 -17.22 -15.74
CA ASP A 480 2.52 -15.78 -15.62
C ASP A 480 1.00 -15.47 -15.72
N ASN A 481 0.56 -14.71 -16.72
CA ASN A 481 -0.86 -14.36 -16.90
C ASN A 481 -1.72 -15.52 -17.43
N MET A 482 -1.12 -16.60 -17.95
CA MET A 482 -1.84 -17.81 -18.37
C MET A 482 -2.29 -18.65 -17.16
N GLY A 483 -1.55 -18.56 -16.04
CA GLY A 483 -1.73 -19.43 -14.88
C GLY A 483 -1.38 -20.90 -15.16
N TRP A 484 -1.71 -21.77 -14.21
CA TRP A 484 -1.59 -23.22 -14.34
C TRP A 484 -2.88 -23.81 -14.92
N THR A 485 -2.98 -23.80 -16.25
CA THR A 485 -4.11 -24.35 -17.01
C THR A 485 -3.65 -25.22 -18.19
N VAL A 486 -4.60 -25.83 -18.91
CA VAL A 486 -4.32 -26.52 -20.18
C VAL A 486 -4.11 -25.47 -21.28
N PRO A 487 -2.91 -25.39 -21.90
CA PRO A 487 -2.63 -24.36 -22.89
C PRO A 487 -3.48 -24.55 -24.15
N GLN A 488 -4.27 -23.53 -24.53
CA GLN A 488 -5.12 -23.54 -25.73
C GLN A 488 -4.30 -23.46 -27.03
N ALA A 489 -3.07 -22.91 -26.98
CA ALA A 489 -2.14 -22.82 -28.10
C ALA A 489 -0.72 -23.22 -27.64
N GLY A 490 -0.02 -24.05 -28.42
CA GLY A 490 1.38 -24.44 -28.19
C GLY A 490 1.61 -25.64 -27.24
N GLY A 491 0.58 -26.19 -26.60
CA GLY A 491 0.71 -27.38 -25.74
C GLY A 491 1.78 -27.21 -24.66
N ALA A 492 2.60 -28.25 -24.42
CA ALA A 492 3.67 -28.19 -23.42
C ALA A 492 4.71 -27.07 -23.68
N GLN A 493 4.79 -26.55 -24.92
CA GLN A 493 5.71 -25.47 -25.28
C GLN A 493 5.41 -24.15 -24.55
N ALA A 494 4.17 -23.94 -24.08
CA ALA A 494 3.81 -22.77 -23.32
C ALA A 494 4.60 -22.66 -22.00
N TYR A 495 4.69 -23.76 -21.24
CA TYR A 495 5.45 -23.78 -19.99
C TYR A 495 6.96 -23.84 -20.20
N ILE A 496 7.42 -24.49 -21.29
CA ILE A 496 8.84 -24.45 -21.68
C ILE A 496 9.27 -23.02 -21.99
N THR A 497 8.46 -22.29 -22.77
CA THR A 497 8.73 -20.89 -23.12
C THR A 497 8.69 -20.00 -21.87
N TRP A 498 7.72 -20.23 -20.99
CA TRP A 498 7.62 -19.52 -19.71
C TRP A 498 8.87 -19.72 -18.83
N ALA A 499 9.37 -20.96 -18.74
CA ALA A 499 10.55 -21.28 -17.94
C ALA A 499 11.86 -20.77 -18.56
N THR A 500 11.87 -20.51 -19.87
CA THR A 500 13.07 -20.07 -20.60
C THR A 500 13.57 -18.71 -20.09
N GLY A 501 14.87 -18.61 -19.81
CA GLY A 501 15.51 -17.38 -19.33
C GLY A 501 15.26 -17.06 -17.85
N LYS A 502 14.53 -17.92 -17.12
CA LYS A 502 14.38 -17.82 -15.67
C LYS A 502 15.48 -18.63 -14.98
N ASN A 503 16.01 -18.08 -13.89
CA ASN A 503 16.95 -18.76 -13.01
C ASN A 503 16.21 -19.22 -11.76
N PHE A 504 16.11 -20.53 -11.55
CA PHE A 504 15.50 -21.13 -10.37
C PHE A 504 16.60 -21.51 -9.38
N MET A 505 16.49 -21.04 -8.14
CA MET A 505 17.45 -21.32 -7.06
C MET A 505 16.77 -22.01 -5.89
N VAL A 506 17.56 -22.76 -5.11
CA VAL A 506 17.08 -23.29 -3.82
C VAL A 506 16.61 -22.13 -2.93
N GLY A 507 15.40 -22.28 -2.38
CA GLY A 507 14.68 -21.29 -1.58
C GLY A 507 13.73 -20.39 -2.37
N ASP A 508 13.69 -20.48 -3.71
CA ASP A 508 12.65 -19.83 -4.51
C ASP A 508 11.30 -20.54 -4.34
N THR A 509 10.22 -19.87 -4.72
CA THR A 509 8.85 -20.41 -4.66
C THR A 509 8.22 -20.43 -6.05
N LEU A 510 7.68 -21.57 -6.46
CA LEU A 510 6.76 -21.68 -7.60
C LEU A 510 5.33 -21.49 -7.11
N THR A 511 4.63 -20.50 -7.65
CA THR A 511 3.18 -20.33 -7.41
C THR A 511 2.42 -20.91 -8.58
N PHE A 512 1.72 -22.01 -8.36
CA PHE A 512 0.78 -22.59 -9.32
C PHE A 512 -0.61 -22.01 -9.06
N ASP A 513 -1.08 -21.18 -9.98
CA ASP A 513 -2.37 -20.52 -9.88
C ASP A 513 -3.42 -21.26 -10.72
N PHE A 514 -4.35 -21.94 -10.05
CA PHE A 514 -5.42 -22.71 -10.68
C PHE A 514 -6.67 -22.76 -9.81
N THR A 515 -7.84 -22.94 -10.44
CA THR A 515 -9.10 -23.14 -9.72
C THR A 515 -9.12 -24.50 -9.04
N THR A 516 -9.33 -24.51 -7.71
CA THR A 516 -9.48 -25.73 -6.90
C THR A 516 -10.43 -26.73 -7.55
N ASN A 517 -10.01 -28.00 -7.57
CA ASN A 517 -10.71 -29.14 -8.20
C ASN A 517 -10.84 -29.11 -9.74
N ASN A 518 -10.46 -28.03 -10.43
CA ASN A 518 -10.41 -27.99 -11.90
C ASN A 518 -9.03 -28.35 -12.45
N HIS A 519 -7.97 -28.05 -11.69
CA HIS A 519 -6.62 -28.54 -11.93
C HIS A 519 -5.99 -28.98 -10.60
N ASP A 520 -4.83 -29.61 -10.69
CA ASP A 520 -4.01 -30.00 -9.55
C ASP A 520 -2.53 -29.88 -9.92
N VAL A 521 -1.68 -30.03 -8.90
CA VAL A 521 -0.23 -30.08 -9.07
C VAL A 521 0.30 -31.30 -8.34
N LEU A 522 1.07 -32.12 -9.05
CA LEU A 522 1.83 -33.23 -8.50
C LEU A 522 3.28 -33.14 -8.97
N ARG A 523 4.23 -33.21 -8.02
CA ARG A 523 5.65 -33.36 -8.34
C ARG A 523 5.94 -34.84 -8.62
N VAL A 524 6.67 -35.14 -9.69
CA VAL A 524 6.94 -36.50 -10.15
C VAL A 524 8.39 -36.66 -10.61
N GLN A 525 8.84 -37.91 -10.82
CA GLN A 525 10.11 -38.20 -11.49
C GLN A 525 10.02 -37.97 -13.01
N LYS A 526 11.16 -37.89 -13.68
CA LYS A 526 11.26 -37.54 -15.11
C LYS A 526 10.47 -38.51 -16.00
N GLU A 527 10.54 -39.80 -15.72
CA GLU A 527 9.87 -40.86 -16.50
C GLU A 527 8.36 -40.69 -16.46
N SER A 528 7.82 -40.37 -15.27
CA SER A 528 6.39 -40.12 -15.05
C SER A 528 5.93 -38.80 -15.64
N PHE A 529 6.79 -37.78 -15.67
CA PHE A 529 6.55 -36.52 -16.37
C PHE A 529 6.49 -36.68 -17.89
N ASP A 530 7.38 -37.51 -18.45
CA ASP A 530 7.40 -37.80 -19.89
C ASP A 530 6.18 -38.64 -20.29
N ALA A 531 5.79 -39.61 -19.46
CA ALA A 531 4.63 -40.46 -19.67
C ALA A 531 3.27 -39.83 -19.25
N CYS A 532 3.28 -38.69 -18.57
CA CYS A 532 2.09 -38.07 -17.97
C CYS A 532 1.32 -39.02 -17.04
N THR A 533 2.02 -39.65 -16.10
CA THR A 533 1.45 -40.55 -15.09
C THR A 533 1.73 -40.06 -13.67
N SER A 534 0.89 -40.44 -12.72
CA SER A 534 1.09 -40.16 -11.29
C SER A 534 1.97 -41.21 -10.59
N SER A 535 2.54 -42.16 -11.33
CA SER A 535 3.47 -43.16 -10.79
C SER A 535 4.74 -42.47 -10.28
N ASN A 536 5.41 -43.05 -9.28
CA ASN A 536 6.66 -42.49 -8.72
C ASN A 536 6.53 -41.01 -8.30
N SER A 537 5.39 -40.65 -7.69
CA SER A 537 5.15 -39.30 -7.20
C SER A 537 6.12 -38.91 -6.09
N ILE A 538 6.41 -37.62 -5.99
CA ILE A 538 7.22 -37.03 -4.94
C ILE A 538 6.29 -36.12 -4.14
N GLY A 539 5.68 -36.69 -3.10
CA GLY A 539 4.64 -36.04 -2.29
C GLY A 539 3.22 -36.31 -2.77
N ASP A 540 2.26 -35.65 -2.13
CA ASP A 540 0.82 -35.80 -2.37
C ASP A 540 0.33 -34.87 -3.50
N VAL A 541 -0.79 -35.27 -4.12
CA VAL A 541 -1.47 -34.43 -5.11
C VAL A 541 -2.08 -33.22 -4.42
N ILE A 542 -1.80 -32.03 -4.94
CA ILE A 542 -2.35 -30.79 -4.44
C ILE A 542 -3.52 -30.36 -5.34
N SER A 543 -4.75 -30.59 -4.88
CA SER A 543 -5.99 -30.26 -5.62
C SER A 543 -6.57 -28.88 -5.29
N THR A 544 -6.00 -28.18 -4.30
CA THR A 544 -6.45 -26.84 -3.87
C THR A 544 -5.46 -25.79 -4.36
N GLY A 545 -5.93 -24.85 -5.18
CA GLY A 545 -5.14 -23.76 -5.73
C GLY A 545 -5.64 -22.38 -5.27
N PRO A 546 -4.83 -21.32 -5.39
CA PRO A 546 -3.42 -21.33 -5.80
C PRO A 546 -2.52 -21.96 -4.72
N VAL A 547 -1.45 -22.65 -5.14
CA VAL A 547 -0.47 -23.25 -4.21
C VAL A 547 0.94 -22.76 -4.45
N ASN A 548 1.68 -22.60 -3.35
CA ASN A 548 3.09 -22.25 -3.34
C ASN A 548 3.94 -23.49 -3.05
N VAL A 549 4.80 -23.87 -4.00
CA VAL A 549 5.79 -24.94 -3.85
C VAL A 549 7.16 -24.31 -3.67
N THR A 550 7.80 -24.55 -2.53
CA THR A 550 9.18 -24.08 -2.28
C THR A 550 10.17 -25.03 -2.93
N LEU A 551 11.16 -24.49 -3.64
CA LEU A 551 12.25 -25.25 -4.24
C LEU A 551 13.31 -25.54 -3.19
N ASP A 552 13.25 -26.72 -2.59
CA ASP A 552 14.06 -27.12 -1.43
C ASP A 552 15.39 -27.82 -1.78
N SER A 553 15.57 -28.20 -3.04
CA SER A 553 16.65 -29.06 -3.49
C SER A 553 17.13 -28.66 -4.88
N THR A 554 18.44 -28.85 -5.14
CA THR A 554 19.02 -28.65 -6.47
C THR A 554 18.68 -29.80 -7.42
N GLY A 555 18.76 -29.57 -8.72
CA GLY A 555 18.53 -30.57 -9.76
C GLY A 555 17.25 -30.28 -10.55
N ASP A 556 16.81 -31.25 -11.34
CA ASP A 556 15.60 -31.09 -12.15
C ASP A 556 14.33 -31.40 -11.34
N HIS A 557 13.32 -30.55 -11.49
CA HIS A 557 12.01 -30.71 -10.86
C HIS A 557 10.94 -30.75 -11.94
N TYR A 558 10.04 -31.72 -11.81
CA TYR A 558 8.99 -32.00 -12.78
C TYR A 558 7.62 -31.98 -12.11
N TYR A 559 6.68 -31.24 -12.70
CA TYR A 559 5.33 -31.05 -12.20
C TYR A 559 4.31 -31.34 -13.29
N ILE A 560 3.21 -32.01 -12.93
CA ILE A 560 2.12 -32.36 -13.84
C ILE A 560 0.76 -32.04 -13.22
N CYS A 561 -0.24 -31.82 -14.07
CA CYS A 561 -1.64 -31.93 -13.69
C CYS A 561 -2.13 -33.36 -13.94
N THR A 562 -2.68 -34.03 -12.93
CA THR A 562 -3.16 -35.41 -12.97
C THR A 562 -4.63 -35.53 -13.40
N ILE A 563 -5.33 -34.40 -13.52
CA ILE A 563 -6.74 -34.39 -13.93
C ILE A 563 -6.90 -34.75 -15.41
N GLY A 564 -7.58 -35.88 -15.66
CA GLY A 564 -8.01 -36.30 -16.99
C GLY A 564 -6.85 -36.39 -18.00
N ARG A 565 -6.92 -35.58 -19.06
CA ARG A 565 -5.89 -35.51 -20.12
C ARG A 565 -5.05 -34.22 -20.06
N HIS A 566 -5.08 -33.49 -18.95
CA HIS A 566 -4.48 -32.15 -18.86
C HIS A 566 -2.96 -32.17 -19.08
N CYS A 567 -2.24 -33.13 -18.48
CA CYS A 567 -0.81 -33.29 -18.71
C CYS A 567 -0.49 -33.60 -20.18
N GLN A 568 -1.24 -34.50 -20.81
CA GLN A 568 -1.04 -34.88 -22.22
C GLN A 568 -1.33 -33.69 -23.16
N SER A 569 -2.27 -32.83 -22.78
CA SER A 569 -2.57 -31.57 -23.47
C SER A 569 -1.59 -30.45 -23.17
N GLY A 570 -0.54 -30.71 -22.37
CA GLY A 570 0.57 -29.79 -22.16
C GLY A 570 0.60 -29.05 -20.82
N GLN A 571 -0.30 -29.36 -19.88
CA GLN A 571 -0.25 -28.82 -18.52
C GLN A 571 0.80 -29.55 -17.67
N LYS A 572 2.07 -29.27 -17.98
CA LYS A 572 3.23 -29.84 -17.29
C LYS A 572 4.42 -28.88 -17.33
N LEU A 573 5.21 -28.83 -16.24
CA LEU A 573 6.37 -27.96 -16.09
C LEU A 573 7.63 -28.77 -15.75
N ALA A 574 8.72 -28.51 -16.45
CA ALA A 574 10.06 -28.96 -16.11
C ALA A 574 10.96 -27.74 -15.86
N ILE A 575 11.71 -27.75 -14.76
CA ILE A 575 12.69 -26.71 -14.43
C ILE A 575 13.97 -27.34 -13.86
N THR A 576 15.08 -26.61 -13.95
CA THR A 576 16.35 -26.99 -13.31
C THR A 576 16.70 -25.98 -12.22
N VAL A 577 16.92 -26.46 -11.01
CA VAL A 577 17.18 -25.64 -9.81
C VAL A 577 18.66 -25.71 -9.45
N SER A 578 19.31 -24.55 -9.37
CA SER A 578 20.72 -24.43 -9.02
C SER A 578 20.95 -24.12 -7.54
N SER A 579 22.12 -24.47 -7.01
CA SER A 579 22.51 -24.06 -5.66
C SER A 579 22.74 -22.54 -5.62
N ARG A 580 22.40 -21.93 -4.49
CA ARG A 580 22.76 -20.53 -4.23
C ARG A 580 24.27 -20.48 -3.96
N THR A 581 25.06 -20.22 -4.99
CA THR A 581 26.49 -19.99 -4.83
C THR A 581 26.70 -18.66 -4.12
N THR A 582 27.01 -18.70 -2.83
CA THR A 582 27.88 -17.68 -2.25
C THR A 582 29.21 -17.80 -2.99
N SER A 583 29.66 -16.72 -3.61
CA SER A 583 30.93 -16.63 -4.31
C SER A 583 32.05 -17.27 -3.49
N ALA A 584 32.54 -18.43 -3.94
CA ALA A 584 33.66 -19.15 -3.34
C ALA A 584 34.95 -18.84 -4.12
N SER A 585 36.06 -18.93 -3.38
CA SER A 585 37.46 -18.90 -3.84
C SER A 585 37.75 -19.81 -5.06
N PRO A 586 38.90 -19.63 -5.74
CA PRO A 586 39.19 -20.25 -7.05
C PRO A 586 39.31 -21.79 -6.98
N PRO A 587 39.07 -22.51 -8.10
CA PRO A 587 38.93 -23.96 -8.11
C PRO A 587 40.28 -24.69 -8.09
N SER A 588 40.34 -25.80 -7.33
CA SER A 588 41.40 -26.81 -7.43
C SER A 588 40.94 -27.96 -8.34
N THR A 589 41.76 -28.27 -9.34
CA THR A 589 41.53 -29.34 -10.32
C THR A 589 42.10 -30.67 -9.83
N THR A 590 41.24 -31.69 -9.65
CA THR A 590 41.61 -33.12 -9.81
C THR A 590 40.35 -33.96 -10.06
N PRO A 591 40.31 -34.84 -11.09
CA PRO A 591 39.14 -35.66 -11.38
C PRO A 591 39.14 -37.01 -10.63
N ARG A 592 37.97 -37.46 -10.16
CA ARG A 592 37.77 -38.79 -9.55
C ARG A 592 36.84 -39.66 -10.42
N PRO A 593 37.04 -41.01 -10.51
CA PRO A 593 36.40 -41.89 -11.50
C PRO A 593 34.97 -42.33 -11.12
N PRO A 594 34.19 -42.89 -12.08
CA PRO A 594 32.78 -43.25 -11.90
C PRO A 594 32.57 -44.60 -11.17
N PRO A 595 31.42 -44.80 -10.48
CA PRO A 595 31.07 -46.05 -9.80
C PRO A 595 30.32 -47.06 -10.71
N PRO A 596 30.27 -48.36 -10.33
CA PRO A 596 29.81 -49.47 -11.18
C PRO A 596 28.28 -49.73 -11.11
N PRO A 597 27.69 -50.47 -12.08
CA PRO A 597 26.25 -50.71 -12.15
C PRO A 597 25.81 -52.05 -11.52
N SER A 598 24.58 -52.10 -11.02
CA SER A 598 23.88 -53.33 -10.53
C SER A 598 22.35 -53.16 -10.72
N PRO A 599 21.53 -54.23 -10.71
CA PRO A 599 21.23 -55.03 -11.91
C PRO A 599 19.72 -55.15 -12.24
N THR A 600 19.48 -55.63 -13.46
CA THR A 600 18.20 -55.95 -14.12
C THR A 600 17.33 -57.00 -13.42
N ALA A 601 16.01 -56.83 -13.50
CA ALA A 601 15.03 -57.93 -13.39
C ALA A 601 14.02 -57.90 -14.55
N THR A 602 13.82 -59.09 -15.12
CA THR A 602 13.11 -59.47 -16.36
C THR A 602 11.62 -59.79 -16.07
N PRO A 603 10.71 -59.84 -17.07
CA PRO A 603 9.28 -59.49 -16.91
C PRO A 603 8.25 -60.63 -17.14
N SER A 604 6.97 -60.21 -17.23
CA SER A 604 5.80 -60.80 -17.93
C SER A 604 4.77 -61.57 -17.07
N PRO A 605 3.51 -61.84 -17.55
CA PRO A 605 2.88 -61.50 -18.86
C PRO A 605 1.40 -60.98 -18.87
N SER A 606 1.03 -60.40 -20.03
CA SER A 606 -0.27 -60.51 -20.77
C SER A 606 -1.56 -59.89 -20.18
N SER A 607 -2.52 -59.32 -20.92
CA SER A 607 -3.01 -59.57 -22.29
C SER A 607 -3.96 -58.47 -22.85
N ASN A 608 -3.80 -58.16 -24.15
CA ASN A 608 -4.80 -57.97 -25.22
C ASN A 608 -6.10 -57.15 -25.05
N ASN A 609 -6.27 -56.11 -25.90
CA ASN A 609 -7.11 -56.08 -27.13
C ASN A 609 -7.25 -54.61 -27.60
N THR A 610 -6.71 -54.20 -28.76
CA THR A 610 -7.36 -54.09 -30.10
C THR A 610 -8.62 -53.19 -30.09
N SER A 611 -8.85 -52.22 -30.99
CA SER A 611 -8.44 -52.08 -32.41
C SER A 611 -8.94 -50.75 -33.02
N ASP A 612 -8.29 -50.33 -34.12
CA ASP A 612 -8.74 -49.52 -35.28
C ASP A 612 -9.13 -48.02 -35.08
N GLY A 613 -8.78 -47.03 -35.91
CA GLY A 613 -8.33 -46.93 -37.31
C GLY A 613 -9.17 -45.84 -38.03
N CYS A 614 -8.68 -44.61 -38.27
CA CYS A 614 -8.10 -44.05 -39.52
C CYS A 614 -8.99 -43.03 -40.29
N ALA A 615 -8.56 -41.74 -40.33
CA ALA A 615 -8.54 -40.76 -41.46
C ALA A 615 -9.86 -40.22 -42.14
N PRO A 616 -9.82 -39.30 -43.16
CA PRO A 616 -9.78 -37.82 -42.97
C PRO A 616 -10.69 -36.93 -43.93
N THR A 617 -10.83 -35.61 -43.63
CA THR A 617 -11.15 -34.40 -44.51
C THR A 617 -12.50 -34.40 -45.30
N PRO A 618 -13.10 -33.31 -45.90
CA PRO A 618 -12.63 -31.95 -46.25
C PRO A 618 -13.59 -30.71 -46.11
N THR A 619 -13.05 -29.52 -46.44
CA THR A 619 -13.62 -28.15 -46.73
C THR A 619 -14.50 -28.17 -48.04
N PRO A 620 -15.23 -27.12 -48.58
CA PRO A 620 -15.00 -25.65 -48.48
C PRO A 620 -16.17 -24.60 -48.63
N SER A 621 -15.85 -23.30 -48.35
CA SER A 621 -16.19 -22.03 -49.08
C SER A 621 -17.65 -21.47 -49.19
N PRO A 622 -17.91 -20.21 -49.66
CA PRO A 622 -17.21 -18.90 -49.46
C PRO A 622 -18.12 -17.60 -49.43
N THR A 623 -17.46 -16.41 -49.34
CA THR A 623 -17.80 -15.06 -49.92
C THR A 623 -18.84 -14.17 -49.18
N SER A 624 -18.51 -12.93 -48.77
CA SER A 624 -18.65 -11.72 -49.63
C SER A 624 -17.93 -10.47 -49.09
N SER A 625 -17.42 -9.69 -50.04
CA SER A 625 -16.67 -8.43 -49.99
C SER A 625 -17.56 -7.17 -50.00
N MET A 626 -17.13 -6.07 -49.36
CA MET A 626 -17.32 -4.68 -49.86
C MET A 626 -16.18 -3.75 -49.37
N THR A 627 -15.91 -2.75 -50.21
CA THR A 627 -14.77 -1.81 -50.40
C THR A 627 -14.57 -0.69 -49.34
N PRO A 628 -13.38 -0.05 -49.27
CA PRO A 628 -13.10 1.11 -48.42
C PRO A 628 -13.02 2.46 -49.17
N GLU A 629 -13.44 3.57 -48.54
CA GLU A 629 -13.30 4.92 -49.08
C GLU A 629 -12.81 5.96 -48.05
N SER A 630 -11.67 6.57 -48.40
CA SER A 630 -11.14 7.93 -48.13
C SER A 630 -10.83 8.46 -46.70
N LEU A 631 -9.59 8.95 -46.56
CA LEU A 631 -9.02 9.77 -45.48
C LEU A 631 -9.47 11.24 -45.55
N PRO A 632 -9.36 11.97 -44.41
CA PRO A 632 -8.85 13.33 -44.44
C PRO A 632 -7.64 13.58 -43.52
N THR A 633 -6.83 14.53 -43.99
CA THR A 633 -5.55 15.09 -43.54
C THR A 633 -5.50 15.68 -42.12
N ILE A 634 -4.35 15.52 -41.46
CA ILE A 634 -3.98 16.07 -40.14
C ILE A 634 -3.29 17.45 -40.31
N PRO A 635 -3.64 18.49 -39.52
CA PRO A 635 -2.83 19.71 -39.39
C PRO A 635 -1.75 19.61 -38.29
N SER A 636 -0.64 20.31 -38.51
CA SER A 636 0.57 20.34 -37.67
C SER A 636 0.37 21.01 -36.30
N PRO A 637 1.12 20.63 -35.25
CA PRO A 637 1.06 21.28 -33.94
C PRO A 637 1.90 22.57 -33.88
N PRO A 638 1.46 23.62 -33.13
CA PRO A 638 2.24 24.82 -32.88
C PRO A 638 3.29 24.62 -31.77
N GLY A 639 4.31 25.49 -31.80
CA GLY A 639 5.55 25.41 -31.04
C GLY A 639 5.44 25.61 -29.52
N SER A 640 6.42 25.03 -28.84
CA SER A 640 6.72 25.14 -27.41
C SER A 640 7.19 26.55 -27.04
N SER A 641 6.58 27.18 -26.04
CA SER A 641 7.09 28.40 -25.40
C SER A 641 7.37 28.16 -23.92
N SER A 642 8.66 28.11 -23.61
CA SER A 642 9.27 27.98 -22.29
C SER A 642 9.45 29.35 -21.63
N SER A 643 8.48 29.77 -20.81
CA SER A 643 8.57 31.00 -20.00
C SER A 643 8.55 30.75 -18.47
N ILE A 644 8.44 29.49 -18.04
CA ILE A 644 8.40 29.13 -16.60
C ILE A 644 9.80 28.81 -16.04
N VAL A 645 10.75 28.44 -16.89
CA VAL A 645 12.13 28.06 -16.46
C VAL A 645 13.00 29.28 -16.11
N LEU A 646 12.70 30.46 -16.65
CA LEU A 646 13.47 31.68 -16.39
C LEU A 646 13.10 32.35 -15.06
N ALA A 647 11.84 32.24 -14.62
CA ALA A 647 11.35 32.85 -13.38
C ALA A 647 11.87 32.15 -12.12
N SER A 648 12.11 30.83 -12.17
CA SER A 648 12.63 30.06 -11.04
C SER A 648 14.13 30.27 -10.80
N PHE A 649 14.88 30.73 -11.80
CA PHE A 649 16.32 31.01 -11.69
C PHE A 649 16.62 32.39 -11.08
N LEU A 650 15.71 33.36 -11.22
CA LEU A 650 15.89 34.71 -10.68
C LEU A 650 15.59 34.82 -9.18
N MET A 651 14.67 34.01 -8.65
CA MET A 651 14.31 34.05 -7.23
C MET A 651 15.33 33.36 -6.32
N THR A 652 16.08 32.37 -6.83
CA THR A 652 17.16 31.71 -6.08
C THR A 652 18.40 32.56 -5.98
N MET A 653 18.70 33.40 -6.99
CA MET A 653 19.83 34.33 -6.95
C MET A 653 19.62 35.48 -5.96
N LEU A 654 18.37 35.94 -5.77
CA LEU A 654 18.08 37.01 -4.79
C LEU A 654 18.27 36.53 -3.34
N ALA A 655 17.97 35.27 -3.04
CA ALA A 655 18.17 34.69 -1.71
C ALA A 655 19.67 34.51 -1.35
N VAL A 656 20.52 34.23 -2.35
CA VAL A 656 21.96 34.09 -2.16
C VAL A 656 22.64 35.44 -1.92
N VAL A 657 22.17 36.51 -2.57
CA VAL A 657 22.71 37.86 -2.36
C VAL A 657 22.33 38.41 -0.98
N VAL A 658 21.11 38.16 -0.49
CA VAL A 658 20.70 38.59 0.87
C VAL A 658 21.45 37.83 1.97
N GLY A 659 21.76 36.54 1.77
CA GLY A 659 22.53 35.74 2.73
C GLY A 659 24.04 36.00 2.73
N LEU A 660 24.56 36.83 1.82
CA LEU A 660 25.98 37.25 1.79
C LEU A 660 26.19 38.66 2.35
N VAL A 661 25.11 39.41 2.62
CA VAL A 661 25.15 40.80 3.12
C VAL A 661 24.80 40.90 4.61
N PHE A 662 24.20 39.86 5.20
CA PHE A 662 23.95 39.72 6.64
C PHE A 662 24.68 38.48 7.17
#